data_AF-A0A178F113-F1
#
_entry.id   AF-A0A178F113-F1
#
_cell.length_a   1.000
_cell.length_b   1.000
_cell.length_c   1.000
_cell.angle_alpha   90.00
_cell.angle_beta   90.00
_cell.angle_gamma   90.00
#
_symmetry.space_group_name_H-M   'P 1'
#
loop_
_entity.id
_entity.type
_entity.pdbx_description
1 polymer ?
#
loop_
_entity_poly.entity_id
_entity_poly.type
_entity_poly.pdbx_seq_one_letter_code
_entity_poly.pdbx_strand_id
1 'polypeptide(L)'
;MACSIEVEDVFGPSVAGSCLGGFDFTLLFEESILTLPPLGIAVAWAIVRLLALRREPAKARRSWLAALKLATYAVLVALQTATLGLYAQHQAPKTRLTLACASLTIAGYCILAAVSYLEHVRCVRPSTLLNVYLGISTLLDLARTRSLFFIQDSHTVALISLAAFIVKSLAFILEATEKRHLLLAKWKDASPEATSGVINRSLFLWLNRLFINGFRTLLTVNTITPIDKELLAASEPTALLEKWENADKTKRYSLFWVFFTHYKWYIMAGILPRLAYTGFSYSQPFLVQRVLDFTAQAPHAQTSNIAYSLIGGYAVVYIGLSVAYAVYEHKTYRLLTLYRGSLVTFIFGKTLRVGSTNEDNAEAITLMSADIDRIGYSMTLVHEVYAGFIEIAIALWQLHRLLGIAIVAPVGWIIGVPVAKAAADAQIPWLEAIEIRLAATAKSLGSTKAIKMTGLADIVSSRITNLRLDEIRASLRHRVYSILVFVAAFASSELAPVWGFTAFILLAKKNNTGTLTEGVAFASLSLFELLNHPMTTIINGFENLQTVLNCFGRIQDYLNSQERVDYRIPLHDRRDSSVSGLSTPADTLKDTIILKEIQDPDSDTDAFVAVVEGASVGYTIGGDSPTLKNLNFQIPRGEITMVFGSVGSGKSTLLKLLLGEMPSVSGLIRTGFSLAAYCPQSPWVTWGTVQSNIVGMSEWDKKWYDTVVSACALRTDLEELPNGDQTHIGTQGSRLSGGQKMRVSFARALYSRNSTMILDDVLTGLDRATERHMLDTIFGPDGLLKKLKSTVILATNSANHLSFADNIIFLNENGEIARQGNLESLSADDDIKQLANQSQTTTTSRPEQQLSDDVLHELEILEDPELESSRMTGDMKVYAYYAKNAGCPLVTMVDKCQRY
;
A
#
# COMPACT_ATOMS: atom_id res chain seq x y z
N MET A 1 52.34 -12.83 29.22
CA MET A 1 52.45 -14.29 29.15
C MET A 1 52.20 -14.66 27.70
N ALA A 2 53.17 -15.27 27.04
CA ALA A 2 53.03 -15.62 25.63
C ALA A 2 52.39 -17.02 25.53
N CYS A 3 51.47 -17.19 24.59
CA CYS A 3 50.63 -18.38 24.49
C CYS A 3 51.28 -19.43 23.57
N SER A 4 51.30 -20.69 24.02
CA SER A 4 51.77 -21.80 23.19
C SER A 4 50.66 -22.27 22.24
N ILE A 5 51.06 -22.74 21.06
CA ILE A 5 50.12 -23.21 20.03
C ILE A 5 49.31 -24.44 20.47
N GLU A 6 49.84 -25.26 21.38
CA GLU A 6 49.13 -26.44 21.91
C GLU A 6 47.86 -26.05 22.67
N VAL A 7 47.87 -24.89 23.34
CA VAL A 7 46.69 -24.38 24.04
C VAL A 7 45.67 -23.81 23.04
N GLU A 8 46.14 -23.29 21.91
CA GLU A 8 45.35 -22.68 20.85
C GLU A 8 44.71 -23.70 19.88
N ASP A 9 45.23 -24.94 19.82
CA ASP A 9 44.69 -26.05 19.01
C ASP A 9 43.61 -26.88 19.76
N VAL A 10 43.19 -26.42 20.94
CA VAL A 10 42.07 -27.02 21.69
C VAL A 10 40.75 -26.42 21.22
N PHE A 11 39.75 -27.27 20.98
CA PHE A 11 38.42 -26.79 20.61
C PHE A 11 37.70 -26.20 21.83
N GLY A 12 37.51 -24.88 21.84
CA GLY A 12 36.75 -24.18 22.87
C GLY A 12 36.78 -22.66 22.69
N PRO A 13 35.75 -21.93 23.13
CA PRO A 13 35.68 -20.49 22.95
C PRO A 13 36.62 -19.70 23.86
N SER A 14 37.24 -20.31 24.87
CA SER A 14 38.16 -19.62 25.78
C SER A 14 39.51 -20.31 25.81
N VAL A 15 40.60 -19.56 25.71
CA VAL A 15 41.96 -20.10 25.90
C VAL A 15 42.15 -20.59 27.34
N ALA A 16 43.08 -21.51 27.59
CA ALA A 16 43.38 -21.95 28.95
C ALA A 16 43.90 -20.80 29.83
N GLY A 17 43.67 -20.88 31.15
CA GLY A 17 44.07 -19.85 32.12
C GLY A 17 45.58 -19.54 32.15
N SER A 18 46.43 -20.38 31.54
CA SER A 18 47.87 -20.14 31.35
C SER A 18 48.17 -19.11 30.24
N CYS A 19 47.25 -18.87 29.31
CA CYS A 19 47.37 -17.92 28.21
C CYS A 19 46.40 -16.76 28.42
N LEU A 20 46.94 -15.52 28.49
CA LEU A 20 46.14 -14.29 28.69
C LEU A 20 45.13 -14.36 29.85
N GLY A 21 45.34 -15.30 30.80
CA GLY A 21 44.40 -15.65 31.87
C GLY A 21 43.01 -16.10 31.40
N GLY A 22 42.91 -16.74 30.24
CA GLY A 22 41.66 -17.31 29.69
C GLY A 22 40.66 -16.30 29.12
N PHE A 23 41.14 -15.12 28.73
CA PHE A 23 40.29 -14.02 28.25
C PHE A 23 40.02 -14.01 26.73
N ASP A 24 40.85 -14.67 25.92
CA ASP A 24 40.72 -14.67 24.45
C ASP A 24 40.04 -15.92 23.89
N PHE A 25 39.71 -15.90 22.59
CA PHE A 25 39.26 -17.09 21.85
C PHE A 25 40.46 -17.97 21.47
N THR A 26 40.25 -19.29 21.42
CA THR A 26 41.28 -20.18 20.85
C THR A 26 41.39 -19.96 19.34
N LEU A 27 42.60 -19.98 18.79
CA LEU A 27 42.82 -19.83 17.34
C LEU A 27 42.02 -20.87 16.53
N LEU A 28 41.89 -22.10 17.04
CA LEU A 28 41.07 -23.14 16.41
C LEU A 28 39.57 -22.76 16.38
N PHE A 29 39.04 -22.14 17.43
CA PHE A 29 37.65 -21.67 17.48
C PHE A 29 37.43 -20.51 16.49
N GLU A 30 38.37 -19.58 16.40
CA GLU A 30 38.30 -18.48 15.41
C GLU A 30 38.32 -19.01 13.96
N GLU A 31 39.15 -20.00 13.68
CA GLU A 31 39.24 -20.63 12.37
C GLU A 31 37.99 -21.46 12.02
N SER A 32 37.47 -22.22 12.98
CA SER A 32 36.33 -23.11 12.74
C SER A 32 34.96 -22.41 12.77
N ILE A 33 34.78 -21.36 13.59
CA ILE A 33 33.48 -20.71 13.81
C ILE A 33 33.44 -19.30 13.25
N LEU A 34 34.50 -18.50 13.43
CA LEU A 34 34.47 -17.07 13.07
C LEU A 34 34.84 -16.80 11.61
N THR A 35 35.57 -17.70 10.95
CA THR A 35 36.05 -17.47 9.57
C THR A 35 35.42 -18.41 8.54
N LEU A 36 35.44 -19.73 8.77
CA LEU A 36 34.95 -20.71 7.79
C LEU A 36 33.43 -20.64 7.54
N PRO A 37 32.54 -20.61 8.54
CA PRO A 37 31.10 -20.56 8.30
C PRO A 37 30.63 -19.26 7.62
N PRO A 38 31.05 -18.05 8.06
CA PRO A 38 30.69 -16.82 7.36
C PRO A 38 31.18 -16.80 5.91
N LEU A 39 32.37 -17.33 5.65
CA LEU A 39 32.89 -17.48 4.29
C LEU A 39 32.06 -18.48 3.46
N GLY A 40 31.73 -19.64 4.02
CA GLY A 40 30.93 -20.65 3.34
C GLY A 40 29.55 -20.14 2.92
N ILE A 41 28.87 -19.43 3.82
CA ILE A 41 27.58 -18.77 3.54
C ILE A 41 27.76 -17.70 2.44
N ALA A 42 28.80 -16.88 2.54
CA ALA A 42 29.06 -15.84 1.55
C ALA A 42 29.37 -16.41 0.17
N VAL A 43 30.14 -17.50 0.07
CA VAL A 43 30.45 -18.19 -1.18
C VAL A 43 29.21 -18.86 -1.78
N ALA A 44 28.38 -19.52 -0.97
CA ALA A 44 27.13 -20.11 -1.43
C ALA A 44 26.20 -19.04 -2.02
N TRP A 45 26.04 -17.91 -1.32
CA TRP A 45 25.24 -16.79 -1.81
C TRP A 45 25.89 -16.10 -3.04
N ALA A 46 27.22 -16.01 -3.09
CA ALA A 46 27.98 -15.50 -4.23
C ALA A 46 27.70 -16.30 -5.50
N ILE A 47 27.70 -17.65 -5.42
CA ILE A 47 27.43 -18.52 -6.56
C ILE A 47 26.02 -18.27 -7.12
N VAL A 48 25.00 -18.20 -6.27
CA VAL A 48 23.62 -17.89 -6.70
C VAL A 48 23.57 -16.52 -7.38
N ARG A 49 24.27 -15.53 -6.84
CA ARG A 49 24.34 -14.18 -7.42
C ARG A 49 25.08 -14.13 -8.76
N LEU A 50 26.17 -14.87 -8.92
CA LEU A 50 26.90 -14.99 -10.19
C LEU A 50 25.97 -15.51 -11.29
N LEU A 51 25.18 -16.56 -11.00
CA LEU A 51 24.24 -17.14 -11.93
C LEU A 51 23.12 -16.17 -12.31
N ALA A 52 22.54 -15.48 -11.33
CA ALA A 52 21.48 -14.49 -11.55
C ALA A 52 21.97 -13.29 -12.38
N LEU A 53 23.15 -12.74 -12.05
CA LEU A 53 23.70 -11.55 -12.71
C LEU A 53 24.26 -11.83 -14.09
N ARG A 54 24.52 -13.10 -14.45
CA ARG A 54 25.07 -13.48 -15.76
C ARG A 54 24.17 -13.08 -16.93
N ARG A 55 22.85 -13.00 -16.71
CA ARG A 55 21.86 -12.64 -17.75
C ARG A 55 21.46 -11.16 -17.74
N GLU A 56 21.90 -10.39 -16.76
CA GLU A 56 21.54 -8.97 -16.63
C GLU A 56 22.38 -8.04 -17.54
N PRO A 57 21.79 -6.98 -18.11
CA PRO A 57 22.53 -5.98 -18.89
C PRO A 57 23.43 -5.12 -18.00
N ALA A 58 24.44 -4.49 -18.60
CA ALA A 58 25.29 -3.52 -17.91
C ALA A 58 24.49 -2.24 -17.60
N LYS A 59 24.55 -1.78 -16.33
CA LYS A 59 23.79 -0.62 -15.81
C LYS A 59 24.70 0.54 -15.40
N ALA A 60 25.98 0.26 -15.14
CA ALA A 60 27.00 1.25 -14.79
C ALA A 60 28.09 1.34 -15.86
N ARG A 61 28.68 2.54 -16.03
CA ARG A 61 29.83 2.76 -16.90
C ARG A 61 31.10 2.13 -16.30
N ARG A 62 32.08 1.81 -17.15
CA ARG A 62 33.43 1.44 -16.68
C ARG A 62 34.00 2.60 -15.86
N SER A 63 34.53 2.31 -14.68
CA SER A 63 34.98 3.31 -13.74
C SER A 63 36.29 2.87 -13.06
N TRP A 64 37.08 3.86 -12.61
CA TRP A 64 38.26 3.61 -11.79
C TRP A 64 37.91 2.89 -10.48
N LEU A 65 36.72 3.16 -9.93
CA LEU A 65 36.22 2.51 -8.72
C LEU A 65 36.11 0.98 -8.89
N ALA A 66 35.70 0.49 -10.07
CA ALA A 66 35.68 -0.95 -10.36
C ALA A 66 37.09 -1.56 -10.34
N ALA A 67 38.06 -0.88 -10.95
CA ALA A 67 39.45 -1.32 -10.98
C ALA A 67 40.05 -1.36 -9.57
N LEU A 68 39.77 -0.33 -8.75
CA LEU A 68 40.25 -0.25 -7.38
C LEU A 68 39.68 -1.37 -6.50
N LYS A 69 38.39 -1.71 -6.66
CA LYS A 69 37.77 -2.86 -5.98
C LYS A 69 38.46 -4.18 -6.35
N LEU A 70 38.69 -4.42 -7.64
CA LEU A 70 39.37 -5.64 -8.07
C LEU A 70 40.82 -5.69 -7.58
N ALA A 71 41.51 -4.55 -7.54
CA ALA A 71 42.87 -4.45 -7.01
C ALA A 71 42.93 -4.81 -5.52
N THR A 72 41.99 -4.37 -4.68
CA THR A 72 41.98 -4.75 -3.26
C THR A 72 41.76 -6.24 -3.06
N TYR A 73 40.86 -6.88 -3.84
CA TYR A 73 40.71 -8.34 -3.79
C TYR A 73 41.96 -9.09 -4.28
N ALA A 74 42.64 -8.60 -5.32
CA ALA A 74 43.89 -9.20 -5.79
C ALA A 74 45.00 -9.12 -4.72
N VAL A 75 45.11 -8.00 -4.01
CA VAL A 75 46.04 -7.84 -2.88
C VAL A 75 45.66 -8.77 -1.72
N LEU A 76 44.37 -8.94 -1.41
CA LEU A 76 43.93 -9.89 -0.37
C LEU A 76 44.31 -11.34 -0.71
N VAL A 77 44.15 -11.75 -1.98
CA VAL A 77 44.60 -13.06 -2.45
C VAL A 77 46.12 -13.20 -2.34
N ALA A 78 46.90 -12.17 -2.69
CA ALA A 78 48.35 -12.18 -2.57
C ALA A 78 48.83 -12.27 -1.10
N LEU A 79 48.20 -11.52 -0.19
CA LEU A 79 48.52 -11.59 1.24
C LEU A 79 48.15 -12.96 1.83
N GLN A 80 47.01 -13.52 1.46
CA GLN A 80 46.58 -14.82 1.97
C GLN A 80 47.42 -15.98 1.41
N THR A 81 47.90 -15.88 0.17
CA THR A 81 48.85 -16.86 -0.41
C THR A 81 50.23 -16.76 0.26
N ALA A 82 50.69 -15.56 0.62
CA ALA A 82 51.91 -15.38 1.42
C ALA A 82 51.77 -16.03 2.82
N THR A 83 50.63 -15.82 3.49
CA THR A 83 50.31 -16.46 4.78
C THR A 83 50.30 -17.99 4.66
N LEU A 84 49.69 -18.55 3.61
CA LEU A 84 49.69 -19.99 3.35
C LEU A 84 51.13 -20.53 3.15
N GLY A 85 51.98 -19.79 2.43
CA GLY A 85 53.38 -20.15 2.22
C GLY A 85 54.18 -20.23 3.51
N LEU A 86 54.00 -19.27 4.44
CA LEU A 86 54.65 -19.28 5.75
C LEU A 86 54.24 -20.47 6.62
N TYR A 87 52.94 -20.81 6.63
CA TYR A 87 52.45 -21.98 7.35
C TYR A 87 52.89 -23.31 6.72
N ALA A 88 53.06 -23.37 5.40
CA ALA A 88 53.54 -24.57 4.70
C ALA A 88 55.03 -24.84 4.97
N GLN A 89 55.85 -23.80 5.13
CA GLN A 89 57.29 -23.90 5.39
C GLN A 89 57.64 -24.22 6.86
N HIS A 90 56.65 -24.48 7.72
CA HIS A 90 56.83 -24.74 9.17
C HIS A 90 57.50 -23.59 9.95
N GLN A 91 57.49 -22.38 9.41
CA GLN A 91 58.10 -21.20 10.04
C GLN A 91 57.18 -20.50 11.06
N ALA A 92 55.92 -20.92 11.16
CA ALA A 92 54.93 -20.33 12.06
C ALA A 92 54.09 -21.42 12.76
N PRO A 93 53.66 -21.18 14.01
CA PRO A 93 52.79 -22.10 14.75
C PRO A 93 51.42 -22.21 14.07
N LYS A 94 50.93 -23.45 13.88
CA LYS A 94 49.69 -23.76 13.16
C LYS A 94 48.79 -24.69 13.96
N THR A 95 47.48 -24.54 13.80
CA THR A 95 46.48 -25.51 14.28
C THR A 95 46.24 -26.59 13.22
N ARG A 96 45.44 -27.60 13.56
CA ARG A 96 44.97 -28.61 12.60
C ARG A 96 44.10 -28.06 11.45
N LEU A 97 43.51 -26.87 11.60
CA LEU A 97 42.62 -26.27 10.58
C LEU A 97 43.25 -25.10 9.80
N THR A 98 44.38 -24.54 10.26
CA THR A 98 44.97 -23.33 9.68
C THR A 98 45.23 -23.42 8.17
N LEU A 99 45.76 -24.55 7.68
CA LEU A 99 46.04 -24.76 6.25
C LEU A 99 44.75 -24.86 5.40
N ALA A 100 43.72 -25.53 5.92
CA ALA A 100 42.42 -25.64 5.27
C ALA A 100 41.71 -24.27 5.23
N CYS A 101 41.75 -23.52 6.33
CA CYS A 101 41.20 -22.17 6.40
C CYS A 101 41.88 -21.22 5.42
N ALA A 102 43.22 -21.23 5.34
CA ALA A 102 43.96 -20.37 4.42
C ALA A 102 43.71 -20.70 2.95
N SER A 103 43.59 -21.98 2.58
CA SER A 103 43.27 -22.38 1.20
C SER A 103 41.83 -22.03 0.78
N LEU A 104 40.86 -22.26 1.66
CA LEU A 104 39.45 -21.93 1.40
C LEU A 104 39.21 -20.41 1.31
N THR A 105 39.90 -19.60 2.13
CA THR A 105 39.82 -18.13 2.06
C THR A 105 40.35 -17.58 0.74
N ILE A 106 41.45 -18.13 0.21
CA ILE A 106 41.96 -17.79 -1.13
C ILE A 106 40.90 -18.06 -2.20
N ALA A 107 40.35 -19.28 -2.22
CA ALA A 107 39.31 -19.66 -3.17
C ALA A 107 38.07 -18.74 -3.05
N GLY A 108 37.68 -18.43 -1.81
CA GLY A 108 36.58 -17.52 -1.51
C GLY A 108 36.81 -16.10 -2.06
N TYR A 109 37.98 -15.50 -1.84
CA TYR A 109 38.28 -14.16 -2.36
C TYR A 109 38.28 -14.09 -3.89
N CYS A 110 38.73 -15.14 -4.59
CA CYS A 110 38.62 -15.20 -6.04
C CYS A 110 37.15 -15.17 -6.51
N ILE A 111 36.26 -15.91 -5.85
CA ILE A 111 34.82 -15.92 -6.16
C ILE A 111 34.19 -14.57 -5.84
N LEU A 112 34.52 -13.98 -4.69
CA LEU A 112 34.00 -12.67 -4.28
C LEU A 112 34.48 -11.54 -5.19
N ALA A 113 35.71 -11.61 -5.74
CA ALA A 113 36.21 -10.67 -6.73
C ALA A 113 35.40 -10.72 -8.03
N ALA A 114 35.04 -11.93 -8.51
CA ALA A 114 34.18 -12.09 -9.68
C ALA A 114 32.78 -11.50 -9.44
N VAL A 115 32.22 -11.70 -8.25
CA VAL A 115 30.95 -11.09 -7.84
C VAL A 115 31.06 -9.57 -7.77
N SER A 116 32.12 -9.03 -7.16
CA SER A 116 32.36 -7.59 -7.05
C SER A 116 32.33 -6.90 -8.41
N TYR A 117 32.99 -7.48 -9.41
CA TYR A 117 32.97 -6.94 -10.78
C TYR A 117 31.56 -6.96 -11.40
N LEU A 118 30.85 -8.10 -11.33
CA LEU A 118 29.52 -8.22 -11.92
C LEU A 118 28.48 -7.35 -11.22
N GLU A 119 28.50 -7.28 -9.88
CA GLU A 119 27.66 -6.38 -9.09
C GLU A 119 27.98 -4.92 -9.41
N HIS A 120 29.25 -4.55 -9.60
CA HIS A 120 29.62 -3.19 -10.00
C HIS A 120 29.04 -2.81 -11.36
N VAL A 121 29.12 -3.69 -12.36
CA VAL A 121 28.71 -3.37 -13.73
C VAL A 121 27.20 -3.52 -13.94
N ARG A 122 26.55 -4.52 -13.33
CA ARG A 122 25.18 -4.96 -13.69
C ARG A 122 24.10 -4.66 -12.66
N CYS A 123 24.46 -4.24 -11.44
CA CYS A 123 23.49 -3.78 -10.45
C CYS A 123 23.44 -2.25 -10.37
N VAL A 124 22.31 -1.69 -9.96
CA VAL A 124 22.18 -0.25 -9.68
C VAL A 124 22.75 0.07 -8.29
N ARG A 125 22.46 -0.80 -7.32
CA ARG A 125 22.93 -0.70 -5.94
C ARG A 125 24.33 -1.30 -5.72
N PRO A 126 25.05 -0.91 -4.65
CA PRO A 126 26.18 -1.66 -4.12
C PRO A 126 25.78 -3.08 -3.67
N SER A 127 26.72 -4.02 -3.70
CA SER A 127 26.42 -5.44 -3.39
C SER A 127 26.04 -5.62 -1.93
N THR A 128 24.83 -6.14 -1.68
CA THR A 128 24.36 -6.41 -0.32
C THR A 128 25.15 -7.54 0.34
N LEU A 129 25.43 -8.59 -0.44
CA LEU A 129 26.22 -9.74 -0.02
C LEU A 129 27.62 -9.32 0.44
N LEU A 130 28.35 -8.57 -0.39
CA LEU A 130 29.73 -8.19 -0.09
C LEU A 130 29.80 -7.25 1.11
N ASN A 131 28.88 -6.28 1.21
CA ASN A 131 28.84 -5.36 2.34
C ASN A 131 28.55 -6.08 3.67
N VAL A 132 27.59 -7.01 3.70
CA VAL A 132 27.28 -7.79 4.91
C VAL A 132 28.44 -8.70 5.29
N TYR A 133 28.99 -9.45 4.32
CA TYR A 133 30.12 -10.34 4.58
C TYR A 133 31.37 -9.58 5.03
N LEU A 134 31.80 -8.56 4.30
CA LEU A 134 32.99 -7.78 4.66
C LEU A 134 32.78 -7.03 5.98
N GLY A 135 31.60 -6.46 6.22
CA GLY A 135 31.28 -5.80 7.50
C GLY A 135 31.41 -6.75 8.69
N ILE A 136 30.74 -7.90 8.66
CA ILE A 136 30.82 -8.89 9.74
C ILE A 136 32.23 -9.47 9.85
N SER A 137 32.82 -9.90 8.74
CA SER A 137 34.11 -10.60 8.77
C SER A 137 35.30 -9.68 9.07
N THR A 138 35.22 -8.37 8.84
CA THR A 138 36.24 -7.43 9.35
C THR A 138 36.20 -7.34 10.87
N LEU A 139 35.02 -7.30 11.49
CA LEU A 139 34.89 -7.33 12.96
C LEU A 139 35.44 -8.63 13.55
N LEU A 140 35.18 -9.77 12.91
CA LEU A 140 35.69 -11.07 13.35
C LEU A 140 37.21 -11.21 13.13
N ASP A 141 37.74 -10.74 12.01
CA ASP A 141 39.18 -10.77 11.73
C ASP A 141 39.98 -9.85 12.65
N LEU A 142 39.36 -8.81 13.23
CA LEU A 142 40.01 -7.98 14.24
C LEU A 142 40.36 -8.79 15.50
N ALA A 143 39.45 -9.66 15.95
CA ALA A 143 39.73 -10.58 17.06
C ALA A 143 40.90 -11.51 16.70
N ARG A 144 40.85 -12.13 15.53
CA ARG A 144 41.93 -13.03 15.07
C ARG A 144 43.28 -12.34 14.92
N THR A 145 43.31 -11.14 14.36
CA THR A 145 44.54 -10.36 14.21
C THR A 145 45.15 -10.07 15.57
N ARG A 146 44.32 -9.71 16.57
CA ARG A 146 44.76 -9.52 17.95
C ARG A 146 45.31 -10.83 18.55
N SER A 147 44.60 -11.95 18.42
CA SER A 147 45.02 -13.26 18.95
C SER A 147 46.40 -13.66 18.41
N LEU A 148 46.63 -13.45 17.11
CA LEU A 148 47.93 -13.71 16.46
C LEU A 148 49.09 -12.87 17.01
N PHE A 149 48.87 -11.70 17.62
CA PHE A 149 49.97 -10.94 18.24
C PHE A 149 50.41 -11.51 19.60
N PHE A 150 49.61 -12.37 20.22
CA PHE A 150 49.88 -12.93 21.55
C PHE A 150 50.47 -14.35 21.53
N ILE A 151 50.49 -15.01 20.38
CA ILE A 151 51.05 -16.35 20.19
C ILE A 151 52.57 -16.26 19.97
N GLN A 152 53.34 -17.12 20.64
CA GLN A 152 54.82 -17.18 20.49
C GLN A 152 55.21 -17.47 19.04
N ASP A 153 56.28 -16.82 18.55
CA ASP A 153 56.87 -17.05 17.21
C ASP A 153 55.93 -16.83 16.01
N SER A 154 54.88 -16.03 16.18
CA SER A 154 53.88 -15.74 15.13
C SER A 154 53.89 -14.30 14.60
N HIS A 155 54.84 -13.46 15.04
CA HIS A 155 54.90 -12.02 14.72
C HIS A 155 54.87 -11.70 13.22
N THR A 156 55.55 -12.48 12.38
CA THR A 156 55.57 -12.27 10.92
C THR A 156 54.19 -12.50 10.30
N VAL A 157 53.47 -13.53 10.75
CA VAL A 157 52.12 -13.83 10.31
C VAL A 157 51.11 -12.81 10.86
N ALA A 158 51.30 -12.35 12.09
CA ALA A 158 50.48 -11.29 12.69
C ALA A 158 50.58 -9.96 11.93
N LEU A 159 51.77 -9.60 11.42
CA LEU A 159 51.94 -8.40 10.59
C LEU A 159 51.25 -8.53 9.22
N ILE A 160 51.31 -9.72 8.60
CA ILE A 160 50.63 -9.97 7.32
C ILE A 160 49.10 -10.01 7.51
N SER A 161 48.61 -10.59 8.60
CA SER A 161 47.17 -10.59 8.92
C SER A 161 46.66 -9.18 9.23
N LEU A 162 47.46 -8.33 9.90
CA LEU A 162 47.14 -6.91 10.08
C LEU A 162 47.08 -6.16 8.75
N ALA A 163 48.03 -6.40 7.84
CA ALA A 163 47.99 -5.83 6.50
C ALA A 163 46.74 -6.30 5.72
N ALA A 164 46.38 -7.58 5.82
CA ALA A 164 45.18 -8.12 5.21
C ALA A 164 43.90 -7.50 5.81
N PHE A 165 43.86 -7.30 7.13
CA PHE A 165 42.76 -6.61 7.81
C PHE A 165 42.58 -5.18 7.27
N ILE A 166 43.66 -4.39 7.18
CA ILE A 166 43.61 -3.01 6.65
C ILE A 166 43.09 -2.98 5.21
N VAL A 167 43.61 -3.86 4.35
CA VAL A 167 43.19 -3.96 2.94
C VAL A 167 41.72 -4.41 2.85
N LYS A 168 41.28 -5.30 3.75
CA LYS A 168 39.89 -5.77 3.82
C LYS A 168 38.94 -4.66 4.29
N SER A 169 39.34 -3.85 5.28
CA SER A 169 38.60 -2.66 5.69
C SER A 169 38.50 -1.63 4.56
N LEU A 170 39.56 -1.44 3.78
CA LEU A 170 39.53 -0.61 2.58
C LEU A 170 38.57 -1.20 1.53
N ALA A 171 38.60 -2.51 1.29
CA ALA A 171 37.68 -3.19 0.39
C ALA A 171 36.22 -3.00 0.84
N PHE A 172 35.94 -3.06 2.14
CA PHE A 172 34.62 -2.78 2.71
C PHE A 172 34.15 -1.35 2.42
N ILE A 173 35.00 -0.35 2.65
CA ILE A 173 34.68 1.05 2.37
C ILE A 173 34.39 1.25 0.87
N LEU A 174 35.23 0.67 0.01
CA LEU A 174 35.05 0.74 -1.43
C LEU A 174 33.75 0.03 -1.87
N GLU A 175 33.41 -1.11 -1.29
CA GLU A 175 32.17 -1.81 -1.58
C GLU A 175 30.92 -1.10 -1.03
N ALA A 176 31.06 -0.32 0.03
CA ALA A 176 30.00 0.52 0.57
C ALA A 176 29.77 1.80 -0.25
N THR A 177 30.77 2.27 -1.00
CA THR A 177 30.65 3.50 -1.80
C THR A 177 29.57 3.39 -2.89
N GLU A 178 28.72 4.42 -2.94
CA GLU A 178 27.60 4.47 -3.87
C GLU A 178 28.00 4.99 -5.23
N LYS A 179 27.44 4.37 -6.27
CA LYS A 179 27.81 4.62 -7.66
C LYS A 179 26.77 5.43 -8.45
N ARG A 180 25.94 6.24 -7.76
CA ARG A 180 24.84 7.02 -8.37
C ARG A 180 25.28 7.83 -9.58
N HIS A 181 26.46 8.46 -9.50
CA HIS A 181 27.04 9.27 -10.56
C HIS A 181 27.57 8.46 -11.77
N LEU A 182 27.75 7.14 -11.63
CA LEU A 182 28.28 6.24 -12.67
C LEU A 182 27.19 5.47 -13.41
N LEU A 183 25.92 5.63 -13.01
CA LEU A 183 24.78 4.97 -13.64
C LEU A 183 24.53 5.54 -15.04
N LEU A 184 24.13 4.66 -15.97
CA LEU A 184 23.70 5.07 -17.31
C LEU A 184 22.38 5.88 -17.23
N ALA A 185 22.11 6.72 -18.23
CA ALA A 185 21.01 7.69 -18.23
C ALA A 185 19.64 7.07 -17.85
N LYS A 186 19.33 5.87 -18.36
CA LYS A 186 18.10 5.12 -18.06
C LYS A 186 17.88 4.82 -16.56
N TRP A 187 18.93 4.79 -15.75
CA TRP A 187 18.85 4.48 -14.31
C TRP A 187 19.31 5.64 -13.41
N LYS A 188 19.57 6.82 -13.98
CA LYS A 188 20.02 7.99 -13.23
C LYS A 188 18.93 8.56 -12.31
N ASP A 189 17.68 8.47 -12.75
CA ASP A 189 16.50 8.97 -12.02
C ASP A 189 15.85 7.90 -11.13
N ALA A 190 16.57 6.81 -10.84
CA ALA A 190 16.11 5.80 -9.91
C ALA A 190 15.99 6.37 -8.48
N SER A 191 15.08 5.81 -7.68
CA SER A 191 14.85 6.29 -6.32
C SER A 191 16.15 6.24 -5.49
N PRO A 192 16.36 7.23 -4.59
CA PRO A 192 17.48 7.22 -3.67
C PRO A 192 17.57 5.93 -2.86
N GLU A 193 16.45 5.36 -2.46
CA GLU A 193 16.41 4.07 -1.75
C GLU A 193 16.94 2.90 -2.62
N ALA A 194 16.54 2.84 -3.90
CA ALA A 194 16.94 1.77 -4.83
C ALA A 194 18.44 1.80 -5.17
N THR A 195 19.04 2.99 -5.11
CA THR A 195 20.47 3.20 -5.39
C THR A 195 21.35 3.08 -4.14
N SER A 196 20.75 3.14 -2.94
CA SER A 196 21.48 3.14 -1.67
C SER A 196 22.03 1.77 -1.29
N GLY A 197 23.22 1.77 -0.67
CA GLY A 197 23.86 0.57 -0.10
C GLY A 197 23.15 0.06 1.16
N VAL A 198 23.53 -1.13 1.66
CA VAL A 198 22.92 -1.74 2.86
C VAL A 198 23.05 -0.82 4.07
N ILE A 199 24.24 -0.27 4.32
CA ILE A 199 24.52 0.60 5.47
C ILE A 199 23.66 1.86 5.42
N ASN A 200 23.62 2.53 4.26
CA ASN A 200 22.82 3.73 4.07
C ASN A 200 21.31 3.45 4.27
N ARG A 201 20.83 2.29 3.83
CA ARG A 201 19.43 1.88 4.04
C ARG A 201 19.12 1.52 5.49
N SER A 202 20.01 0.78 6.16
CA SER A 202 19.84 0.39 7.56
C SER A 202 19.84 1.60 8.51
N LEU A 203 20.60 2.64 8.17
CA LEU A 203 20.68 3.89 8.94
C LEU A 203 19.78 5.00 8.39
N PHE A 204 19.03 4.74 7.32
CA PHE A 204 18.18 5.70 6.60
C PHE A 204 18.87 7.03 6.20
N LEU A 205 20.19 7.05 5.99
CA LEU A 205 20.93 8.31 5.73
C LEU A 205 20.49 8.98 4.42
N TRP A 206 19.96 8.20 3.47
CA TRP A 206 19.42 8.67 2.20
C TRP A 206 18.20 9.60 2.37
N LEU A 207 17.49 9.49 3.50
CA LEU A 207 16.32 10.30 3.83
C LEU A 207 16.70 11.70 4.31
N ASN A 208 17.93 11.88 4.83
CA ASN A 208 18.41 13.17 5.35
C ASN A 208 18.29 14.29 4.31
N ARG A 209 18.49 13.99 3.03
CA ARG A 209 18.32 14.98 1.96
C ARG A 209 16.87 15.47 1.86
N LEU A 210 15.90 14.57 1.99
CA LEU A 210 14.48 14.91 1.98
C LEU A 210 14.12 15.73 3.23
N PHE A 211 14.60 15.34 4.42
CA PHE A 211 14.37 16.09 5.65
C PHE A 211 14.97 17.49 5.63
N ILE A 212 16.19 17.65 5.12
CA ILE A 212 16.83 18.97 4.97
C ILE A 212 16.04 19.84 3.97
N ASN A 213 15.56 19.25 2.87
CA ASN A 213 14.71 19.97 1.92
C ASN A 213 13.37 20.36 2.55
N GLY A 214 12.71 19.44 3.26
CA GLY A 214 11.44 19.71 3.96
C GLY A 214 11.57 20.74 5.08
N PHE A 215 12.74 20.83 5.71
CA PHE A 215 13.05 21.88 6.68
C PHE A 215 13.18 23.27 6.02
N ARG A 216 13.68 23.33 4.78
CA ARG A 216 13.93 24.58 4.05
C ARG A 216 12.75 25.04 3.20
N THR A 217 11.96 24.10 2.69
CA THR A 217 10.90 24.32 1.70
C THR A 217 9.73 23.38 1.97
N LEU A 218 8.50 23.82 1.67
CA LEU A 218 7.33 22.95 1.76
C LEU A 218 7.47 21.78 0.77
N LEU A 219 7.30 20.54 1.27
CA LEU A 219 7.35 19.35 0.42
C LEU A 219 6.06 19.24 -0.39
N THR A 220 6.15 19.46 -1.69
CA THR A 220 5.08 19.15 -2.66
C THR A 220 5.32 17.80 -3.32
N VAL A 221 4.29 17.21 -3.96
CA VAL A 221 4.39 15.91 -4.66
C VAL A 221 5.56 15.88 -5.66
N ASN A 222 5.85 17.00 -6.33
CA ASN A 222 6.95 17.12 -7.29
C ASN A 222 8.34 17.17 -6.65
N THR A 223 8.43 17.52 -5.36
CA THR A 223 9.70 17.56 -4.60
C THR A 223 10.03 16.24 -3.91
N ILE A 224 9.05 15.33 -3.80
CA ILE A 224 9.22 14.01 -3.20
C ILE A 224 9.97 13.10 -4.18
N THR A 225 10.77 12.19 -3.62
CA THR A 225 11.57 11.25 -4.42
C THR A 225 10.67 10.25 -5.16
N PRO A 226 11.05 9.84 -6.38
CA PRO A 226 10.27 8.86 -7.14
C PRO A 226 10.18 7.53 -6.38
N ILE A 227 9.04 6.85 -6.53
CA ILE A 227 8.77 5.56 -5.91
C ILE A 227 9.70 4.50 -6.51
N ASP A 228 10.16 3.57 -5.66
CA ASP A 228 10.94 2.43 -6.12
C ASP A 228 10.15 1.54 -7.08
N LYS A 229 10.80 0.96 -8.09
CA LYS A 229 10.13 0.20 -9.16
C LYS A 229 9.39 -1.03 -8.65
N GLU A 230 9.90 -1.69 -7.62
CA GLU A 230 9.23 -2.84 -6.99
C GLU A 230 7.91 -2.42 -6.33
N LEU A 231 7.90 -1.25 -5.68
CA LEU A 231 6.69 -0.70 -5.05
C LEU A 231 5.71 -0.17 -6.09
N LEU A 232 6.21 0.47 -7.15
CA LEU A 232 5.39 0.93 -8.27
C LEU A 232 4.68 -0.23 -8.98
N ALA A 233 5.31 -1.40 -9.07
CA ALA A 233 4.68 -2.58 -9.68
C ALA A 233 3.38 -3.02 -8.97
N ALA A 234 3.16 -2.60 -7.71
CA ALA A 234 1.91 -2.85 -7.01
C ALA A 234 0.72 -2.02 -7.53
N SER A 235 0.95 -0.91 -8.25
CA SER A 235 -0.13 -0.14 -8.91
C SER A 235 -0.60 -0.78 -10.21
N GLU A 236 0.16 -1.71 -10.77
CA GLU A 236 -0.20 -2.49 -11.97
C GLU A 236 0.14 -3.98 -11.78
N PRO A 237 -0.55 -4.68 -10.85
CA PRO A 237 -0.14 -6.00 -10.38
C PRO A 237 -0.58 -7.12 -11.35
N THR A 238 -0.16 -7.06 -12.62
CA THR A 238 -0.56 -7.98 -13.70
C THR A 238 -0.36 -9.46 -13.36
N ALA A 239 0.82 -9.84 -12.85
CA ALA A 239 1.13 -11.21 -12.45
C ALA A 239 0.35 -11.69 -11.20
N LEU A 240 -0.16 -10.77 -10.38
CA LEU A 240 -1.02 -11.10 -9.25
C LEU A 240 -2.48 -11.26 -9.70
N LEU A 241 -2.94 -10.39 -10.61
CA LEU A 241 -4.24 -10.49 -11.25
C LEU A 241 -4.39 -11.81 -12.01
N GLU A 242 -3.39 -12.22 -12.79
CA GLU A 242 -3.39 -13.51 -13.49
C GLU A 242 -3.49 -14.70 -12.52
N LYS A 243 -2.81 -14.64 -11.36
CA LYS A 243 -2.93 -15.67 -10.32
C LYS A 243 -4.29 -15.70 -9.66
N TRP A 244 -4.92 -14.53 -9.49
CA TRP A 244 -6.27 -14.43 -8.95
C TRP A 244 -7.32 -14.97 -9.92
N GLU A 245 -7.21 -14.67 -11.22
CA GLU A 245 -8.13 -15.20 -12.23
C GLU A 245 -8.07 -16.72 -12.35
N ASN A 246 -6.88 -17.30 -12.20
CA ASN A 246 -6.67 -18.75 -12.21
C ASN A 246 -6.97 -19.43 -10.86
N ALA A 247 -7.24 -18.68 -9.80
CA ALA A 247 -7.52 -19.24 -8.49
C ALA A 247 -8.97 -19.70 -8.36
N ASP A 248 -9.20 -20.69 -7.49
CA ASP A 248 -10.54 -21.10 -7.12
C ASP A 248 -11.18 -20.03 -6.23
N LYS A 249 -12.10 -19.26 -6.81
CA LYS A 249 -12.78 -18.13 -6.17
C LYS A 249 -13.83 -18.57 -5.14
N THR A 250 -14.22 -19.84 -5.12
CA THR A 250 -15.24 -20.40 -4.20
C THR A 250 -14.68 -20.74 -2.81
N LYS A 251 -13.36 -20.93 -2.70
CA LYS A 251 -12.72 -21.25 -1.42
C LYS A 251 -12.69 -20.05 -0.48
N ARG A 252 -12.98 -20.31 0.80
CA ARG A 252 -12.89 -19.29 1.86
C ARG A 252 -11.45 -18.78 1.99
N TYR A 253 -11.28 -17.45 1.97
CA TYR A 253 -9.98 -16.76 2.05
C TYR A 253 -8.99 -17.09 0.92
N SER A 254 -9.48 -17.46 -0.26
CA SER A 254 -8.65 -17.70 -1.46
C SER A 254 -7.76 -16.50 -1.78
N LEU A 255 -8.30 -15.27 -1.68
CA LEU A 255 -7.57 -14.04 -1.95
C LEU A 255 -6.35 -13.86 -1.03
N PHE A 256 -6.50 -14.15 0.27
CA PHE A 256 -5.41 -14.09 1.25
C PHE A 256 -4.26 -15.02 0.85
N TRP A 257 -4.57 -16.26 0.45
CA TRP A 257 -3.56 -17.24 0.07
C TRP A 257 -2.84 -16.89 -1.23
N VAL A 258 -3.55 -16.29 -2.20
CA VAL A 258 -2.93 -15.78 -3.44
C VAL A 258 -1.93 -14.68 -3.12
N PHE A 259 -2.30 -13.71 -2.27
CA PHE A 259 -1.41 -12.64 -1.82
C PHE A 259 -0.21 -13.16 -1.03
N PHE A 260 -0.44 -14.03 -0.04
CA PHE A 260 0.61 -14.65 0.77
C PHE A 260 1.63 -15.41 -0.09
N THR A 261 1.14 -16.18 -1.07
CA THR A 261 2.00 -16.96 -1.96
C THR A 261 2.77 -16.08 -2.94
N HIS A 262 2.16 -14.99 -3.42
CA HIS A 262 2.81 -14.03 -4.32
C HIS A 262 3.94 -13.28 -3.62
N TYR A 263 3.70 -12.78 -2.40
CA TYR A 263 4.65 -11.94 -1.65
C TYR A 263 5.52 -12.71 -0.63
N LYS A 264 5.51 -14.07 -0.65
CA LYS A 264 6.24 -14.92 0.31
C LYS A 264 7.72 -14.54 0.49
N TRP A 265 8.41 -14.13 -0.56
CA TRP A 265 9.83 -13.76 -0.48
C TRP A 265 10.04 -12.43 0.25
N TYR A 266 9.09 -11.50 0.17
CA TYR A 266 9.12 -10.26 0.94
C TYR A 266 8.84 -10.52 2.43
N ILE A 267 7.91 -11.43 2.73
CA ILE A 267 7.68 -11.91 4.10
C ILE A 267 8.96 -12.57 4.64
N MET A 268 9.55 -13.51 3.89
CA MET A 268 10.78 -14.19 4.32
C MET A 268 11.96 -13.23 4.54
N ALA A 269 12.03 -12.11 3.80
CA ALA A 269 13.10 -11.12 3.95
C ALA A 269 13.11 -10.43 5.32
N GLY A 270 11.97 -10.34 6.03
CA GLY A 270 11.88 -9.78 7.38
C GLY A 270 12.29 -10.75 8.49
N ILE A 271 12.29 -12.06 8.23
CA ILE A 271 12.47 -13.09 9.26
C ILE A 271 13.87 -13.04 9.89
N LEU A 272 14.92 -13.05 9.07
CA LEU A 272 16.29 -13.10 9.56
C LEU A 272 16.66 -11.85 10.41
N PRO A 273 16.38 -10.62 9.96
CA PRO A 273 16.57 -9.43 10.80
C PRO A 273 15.78 -9.47 12.13
N ARG A 274 14.53 -9.98 12.11
CA ARG A 274 13.73 -10.10 13.34
C ARG A 274 14.30 -11.12 14.32
N LEU A 275 14.83 -12.25 13.83
CA LEU A 275 15.52 -13.23 14.67
C LEU A 275 16.83 -12.67 15.24
N ALA A 276 17.57 -11.86 14.47
CA ALA A 276 18.75 -11.17 14.96
C ALA A 276 18.38 -10.17 16.09
N TYR A 277 17.27 -9.45 15.94
CA TYR A 277 16.73 -8.58 16.99
C TYR A 277 16.41 -9.37 18.27
N THR A 278 15.74 -10.53 18.18
CA THR A 278 15.53 -11.43 19.32
C THR A 278 16.85 -11.82 19.98
N GLY A 279 17.84 -12.23 19.18
CA GLY A 279 19.16 -12.62 19.68
C GLY A 279 19.86 -11.51 20.47
N PHE A 280 19.87 -10.28 19.94
CA PHE A 280 20.44 -9.13 20.65
C PHE A 280 19.63 -8.77 21.91
N SER A 281 18.30 -8.81 21.83
CA SER A 281 17.43 -8.47 22.96
C SER A 281 17.68 -9.38 24.17
N TYR A 282 17.72 -10.70 23.94
CA TYR A 282 17.94 -11.70 25.00
C TYR A 282 19.40 -11.89 25.39
N SER A 283 20.34 -11.21 24.72
CA SER A 283 21.73 -11.14 25.18
C SER A 283 21.93 -10.14 26.33
N GLN A 284 21.02 -9.17 26.49
CA GLN A 284 21.11 -8.12 27.53
C GLN A 284 21.21 -8.67 28.96
N PRO A 285 20.40 -9.65 29.39
CA PRO A 285 20.46 -10.14 30.77
C PRO A 285 21.79 -10.84 31.10
N PHE A 286 22.45 -11.46 30.10
CA PHE A 286 23.79 -12.02 30.29
C PHE A 286 24.84 -10.94 30.54
N LEU A 287 24.76 -9.83 29.81
CA LEU A 287 25.66 -8.69 29.99
C LEU A 287 25.44 -8.04 31.36
N VAL A 288 24.19 -7.82 31.77
CA VAL A 288 23.85 -7.27 33.09
C VAL A 288 24.37 -8.18 34.20
N GLN A 289 24.11 -9.48 34.11
CA GLN A 289 24.62 -10.47 35.07
C GLN A 289 26.16 -10.39 35.17
N ARG A 290 26.86 -10.39 34.03
CA ARG A 290 28.32 -10.39 34.00
C ARG A 290 28.92 -9.10 34.56
N VAL A 291 28.29 -7.94 34.31
CA VAL A 291 28.71 -6.65 34.89
C VAL A 291 28.55 -6.66 36.41
N LEU A 292 27.42 -7.15 36.93
CA LEU A 292 27.20 -7.23 38.38
C LEU A 292 28.20 -8.18 39.04
N ASP A 293 28.43 -9.36 38.43
CA ASP A 293 29.44 -10.30 38.89
C ASP A 293 30.85 -9.70 38.85
N PHE A 294 31.15 -8.90 37.82
CA PHE A 294 32.42 -8.18 37.69
C PHE A 294 32.61 -7.11 38.77
N THR A 295 31.56 -6.35 39.09
CA THR A 295 31.62 -5.33 40.15
C THR A 295 31.74 -5.91 41.56
N ALA A 296 31.28 -7.16 41.76
CA ALA A 296 31.40 -7.86 43.03
C ALA A 296 32.78 -8.53 43.23
N GLN A 297 33.58 -8.71 42.18
CA GLN A 297 34.90 -9.36 42.23
C GLN A 297 35.99 -8.37 42.70
N ALA A 298 36.93 -8.85 43.52
CA ALA A 298 38.09 -8.06 43.90
C ALA A 298 38.99 -7.77 42.68
N PRO A 299 39.63 -6.58 42.59
CA PRO A 299 40.48 -6.23 41.46
C PRO A 299 41.60 -7.25 41.24
N HIS A 300 41.75 -7.72 40.01
CA HIS A 300 42.79 -8.68 39.58
C HIS A 300 43.49 -8.16 38.33
N ALA A 301 44.59 -8.80 37.93
CA ALA A 301 45.45 -8.34 36.83
C ALA A 301 44.75 -8.20 35.46
N GLN A 302 43.57 -8.81 35.26
CA GLN A 302 42.81 -8.73 34.01
C GLN A 302 41.53 -7.88 34.11
N THR A 303 41.29 -7.21 35.25
CA THR A 303 40.08 -6.41 35.48
C THR A 303 39.87 -5.37 34.39
N SER A 304 40.94 -4.72 33.92
CA SER A 304 40.87 -3.72 32.83
C SER A 304 40.44 -4.35 31.49
N ASN A 305 41.00 -5.52 31.13
CA ASN A 305 40.64 -6.21 29.89
C ASN A 305 39.18 -6.65 29.89
N ILE A 306 38.69 -7.20 31.02
CA ILE A 306 37.29 -7.59 31.18
C ILE A 306 36.37 -6.37 31.09
N ALA A 307 36.73 -5.24 31.71
CA ALA A 307 35.96 -4.00 31.59
C ALA A 307 35.82 -3.54 30.13
N TYR A 308 36.91 -3.50 29.36
CA TYR A 308 36.85 -3.11 27.95
C TYR A 308 36.05 -4.10 27.09
N SER A 309 36.12 -5.41 27.37
CA SER A 309 35.26 -6.38 26.66
C SER A 309 33.79 -6.19 26.95
N LEU A 310 33.43 -5.84 28.18
CA LEU A 310 32.04 -5.57 28.54
C LEU A 310 31.53 -4.33 27.81
N ILE A 311 32.31 -3.25 27.76
CA ILE A 311 31.96 -2.04 26.99
C ILE A 311 31.75 -2.39 25.51
N GLY A 312 32.66 -3.16 24.91
CA GLY A 312 32.53 -3.64 23.53
C GLY A 312 31.29 -4.51 23.32
N GLY A 313 31.01 -5.43 24.25
CA GLY A 313 29.82 -6.28 24.22
C GLY A 313 28.52 -5.47 24.25
N TYR A 314 28.43 -4.48 25.14
CA TYR A 314 27.30 -3.54 25.18
C TYR A 314 27.16 -2.78 23.85
N ALA A 315 28.25 -2.25 23.30
CA ALA A 315 28.22 -1.54 22.03
C ALA A 315 27.68 -2.42 20.89
N VAL A 316 28.18 -3.66 20.77
CA VAL A 316 27.75 -4.61 19.74
C VAL A 316 26.27 -4.96 19.90
N VAL A 317 25.83 -5.26 21.13
CA VAL A 317 24.44 -5.65 21.38
C VAL A 317 23.47 -4.51 21.09
N TYR A 318 23.72 -3.30 21.59
CA TYR A 318 22.80 -2.18 21.38
C TYR A 318 22.81 -1.65 19.95
N ILE A 319 23.98 -1.55 19.29
CA ILE A 319 24.04 -1.18 17.87
C ILE A 319 23.36 -2.26 17.01
N GLY A 320 23.63 -3.53 17.30
CA GLY A 320 23.00 -4.67 16.64
C GLY A 320 21.48 -4.67 16.80
N LEU A 321 21.00 -4.39 18.02
CA LEU A 321 19.58 -4.26 18.32
C LEU A 321 18.92 -3.16 17.47
N SER A 322 19.51 -1.96 17.44
CA SER A 322 18.97 -0.83 16.67
C SER A 322 18.97 -1.09 15.16
N VAL A 323 20.06 -1.65 14.62
CA VAL A 323 20.17 -1.94 13.18
C VAL A 323 19.22 -3.07 12.78
N ALA A 324 19.12 -4.13 13.58
CA ALA A 324 18.20 -5.24 13.32
C ALA A 324 16.75 -4.76 13.35
N TYR A 325 16.40 -3.92 14.34
CA TYR A 325 15.09 -3.29 14.46
C TYR A 325 14.73 -2.48 13.21
N ALA A 326 15.59 -1.52 12.85
CA ALA A 326 15.43 -0.66 11.68
C ALA A 326 15.24 -1.47 10.38
N VAL A 327 16.04 -2.51 10.18
CA VAL A 327 15.97 -3.32 8.96
C VAL A 327 14.71 -4.15 8.89
N TYR A 328 14.29 -4.81 9.98
CA TYR A 328 13.09 -5.64 9.95
C TYR A 328 11.84 -4.78 9.75
N GLU A 329 11.69 -3.67 10.49
CA GLU A 329 10.56 -2.75 10.38
C GLU A 329 10.46 -2.20 8.95
N HIS A 330 11.58 -1.80 8.37
CA HIS A 330 11.61 -1.33 6.98
C HIS A 330 11.13 -2.39 5.98
N LYS A 331 11.43 -3.68 6.19
CA LYS A 331 10.91 -4.76 5.34
C LYS A 331 9.41 -4.95 5.52
N THR A 332 8.92 -4.90 6.76
CA THR A 332 7.49 -4.98 7.08
C THR A 332 6.70 -3.86 6.42
N TYR A 333 7.14 -2.60 6.53
CA TYR A 333 6.45 -1.47 5.91
C TYR A 333 6.50 -1.48 4.38
N ARG A 334 7.56 -2.02 3.76
CA ARG A 334 7.58 -2.24 2.31
C ARG A 334 6.55 -3.28 1.86
N LEU A 335 6.45 -4.40 2.59
CA LEU A 335 5.44 -5.42 2.34
C LEU A 335 4.02 -4.83 2.45
N LEU A 336 3.77 -4.06 3.51
CA LEU A 336 2.51 -3.37 3.71
C LEU A 336 2.15 -2.46 2.52
N THR A 337 3.11 -1.67 2.05
CA THR A 337 2.91 -0.79 0.89
C THR A 337 2.52 -1.56 -0.36
N LEU A 338 3.14 -2.73 -0.61
CA LEU A 338 2.81 -3.61 -1.74
C LEU A 338 1.38 -4.17 -1.63
N TYR A 339 0.97 -4.62 -0.44
CA TYR A 339 -0.38 -5.10 -0.18
C TYR A 339 -1.41 -4.01 -0.43
N ARG A 340 -1.19 -2.81 0.11
CA ARG A 340 -2.09 -1.66 -0.05
C ARG A 340 -2.26 -1.28 -1.52
N GLY A 341 -1.15 -1.08 -2.26
CA GLY A 341 -1.21 -0.71 -3.68
C GLY A 341 -1.94 -1.75 -4.53
N SER A 342 -1.68 -3.03 -4.27
CA SER A 342 -2.31 -4.12 -5.01
C SER A 342 -3.80 -4.24 -4.72
N LEU A 343 -4.21 -4.20 -3.44
CA LEU A 343 -5.62 -4.32 -3.03
C LEU A 343 -6.46 -3.16 -3.55
N VAL A 344 -5.95 -1.92 -3.46
CA VAL A 344 -6.64 -0.75 -4.02
C VAL A 344 -6.86 -0.92 -5.53
N THR A 345 -5.85 -1.39 -6.26
CA THR A 345 -5.97 -1.62 -7.71
C THR A 345 -7.00 -2.71 -8.04
N PHE A 346 -7.06 -3.79 -7.26
CA PHE A 346 -8.06 -4.85 -7.42
C PHE A 346 -9.48 -4.35 -7.20
N ILE A 347 -9.72 -3.64 -6.09
CA ILE A 347 -11.05 -3.10 -5.78
C ILE A 347 -11.44 -2.08 -6.84
N PHE A 348 -10.54 -1.16 -7.22
CA PHE A 348 -10.84 -0.14 -8.23
C PHE A 348 -11.15 -0.75 -9.59
N GLY A 349 -10.36 -1.74 -10.02
CA GLY A 349 -10.61 -2.48 -11.26
C GLY A 349 -11.97 -3.20 -11.26
N LYS A 350 -12.38 -3.74 -10.10
CA LYS A 350 -13.71 -4.34 -9.93
C LYS A 350 -14.82 -3.30 -9.95
N THR A 351 -14.66 -2.18 -9.25
CA THR A 351 -15.66 -1.09 -9.21
C THR A 351 -15.99 -0.56 -10.61
N LEU A 352 -15.03 -0.56 -11.54
CA LEU A 352 -15.26 -0.18 -12.94
C LEU A 352 -16.07 -1.20 -13.76
N ARG A 353 -16.32 -2.41 -13.23
CA ARG A 353 -17.04 -3.50 -13.90
C ARG A 353 -18.35 -3.88 -13.22
N VAL A 354 -18.55 -3.51 -11.96
CA VAL A 354 -19.81 -3.76 -11.23
C VAL A 354 -20.91 -2.84 -11.79
N GLY A 355 -22.16 -3.34 -11.82
CA GLY A 355 -23.30 -2.59 -12.35
C GLY A 355 -23.62 -1.33 -11.53
N SER A 356 -24.28 -0.35 -12.16
CA SER A 356 -24.52 0.98 -11.56
C SER A 356 -25.67 1.02 -10.53
N THR A 357 -25.97 -0.08 -9.83
CA THR A 357 -26.97 -0.08 -8.76
C THR A 357 -26.44 0.77 -7.60
N ASN A 358 -27.18 1.83 -7.23
CA ASN A 358 -26.73 2.91 -6.34
C ASN A 358 -26.23 2.46 -4.94
N GLU A 359 -26.35 1.19 -4.56
CA GLU A 359 -25.93 0.65 -3.26
C GLU A 359 -24.44 0.26 -3.20
N ASP A 360 -23.80 -0.06 -4.34
CA ASP A 360 -22.48 -0.72 -4.35
C ASP A 360 -21.27 0.25 -4.23
N ASN A 361 -21.47 1.54 -4.54
CA ASN A 361 -20.37 2.52 -4.55
C ASN A 361 -19.85 2.88 -3.15
N ALA A 362 -20.72 2.86 -2.14
CA ALA A 362 -20.32 3.15 -0.75
C ALA A 362 -19.46 2.02 -0.17
N GLU A 363 -19.74 0.77 -0.57
CA GLU A 363 -19.01 -0.41 -0.12
C GLU A 363 -17.57 -0.41 -0.65
N ALA A 364 -17.35 -0.06 -1.92
CA ALA A 364 -16.00 0.03 -2.49
C ALA A 364 -15.10 1.00 -1.69
N ILE A 365 -15.63 2.15 -1.29
CA ILE A 365 -14.89 3.18 -0.54
C ILE A 365 -14.56 2.69 0.87
N THR A 366 -15.49 2.01 1.56
CA THR A 366 -15.24 1.47 2.90
C THR A 366 -14.20 0.36 2.85
N LEU A 367 -14.23 -0.51 1.83
CA LEU A 367 -13.22 -1.55 1.62
C LEU A 367 -11.83 -0.94 1.37
N MET A 368 -11.73 0.07 0.51
CA MET A 368 -10.44 0.72 0.19
C MET A 368 -9.82 1.51 1.35
N SER A 369 -10.64 2.00 2.28
CA SER A 369 -10.18 2.79 3.43
C SER A 369 -10.11 1.94 4.69
N ALA A 370 -11.26 1.56 5.26
CA ALA A 370 -11.34 0.89 6.56
C ALA A 370 -10.72 -0.52 6.55
N ASP A 371 -11.08 -1.37 5.60
CA ASP A 371 -10.60 -2.76 5.59
C ASP A 371 -9.12 -2.86 5.21
N ILE A 372 -8.67 -2.09 4.20
CA ILE A 372 -7.24 -2.03 3.86
C ILE A 372 -6.41 -1.42 4.99
N ASP A 373 -6.88 -0.37 5.67
CA ASP A 373 -6.14 0.22 6.82
C ASP A 373 -6.07 -0.76 8.00
N ARG A 374 -7.14 -1.52 8.28
CA ARG A 374 -7.14 -2.60 9.29
C ARG A 374 -6.16 -3.71 8.94
N ILE A 375 -6.20 -4.22 7.70
CA ILE A 375 -5.18 -5.17 7.20
C ILE A 375 -3.79 -4.57 7.41
N GLY A 376 -3.64 -3.28 7.14
CA GLY A 376 -2.36 -2.62 7.19
C GLY A 376 -1.76 -2.53 8.59
N TYR A 377 -2.57 -2.11 9.56
CA TYR A 377 -2.19 -2.09 10.96
C TYR A 377 -1.85 -3.50 11.47
N SER A 378 -2.72 -4.48 11.22
CA SER A 378 -2.53 -5.86 11.70
C SER A 378 -1.34 -6.57 11.04
N MET A 379 -1.01 -6.25 9.78
CA MET A 379 0.15 -6.82 9.08
C MET A 379 1.50 -6.39 9.68
N THR A 380 1.56 -5.28 10.43
CA THR A 380 2.81 -4.89 11.12
C THR A 380 3.26 -5.93 12.15
N LEU A 381 2.31 -6.69 12.71
CA LEU A 381 2.56 -7.70 13.74
C LEU A 381 2.90 -9.09 13.16
N VAL A 382 2.94 -9.26 11.83
CA VAL A 382 3.15 -10.57 11.20
C VAL A 382 4.46 -11.24 11.65
N HIS A 383 5.50 -10.42 11.89
CA HIS A 383 6.80 -10.89 12.36
C HIS A 383 6.86 -11.08 13.87
N GLU A 384 6.02 -10.38 14.62
CA GLU A 384 5.98 -10.45 16.07
C GLU A 384 5.29 -11.72 16.57
N VAL A 385 4.27 -12.23 15.86
CA VAL A 385 3.52 -13.41 16.32
C VAL A 385 4.41 -14.65 16.45
N TYR A 386 5.18 -15.01 15.41
CA TYR A 386 6.06 -16.18 15.52
C TYR A 386 7.29 -15.89 16.39
N ALA A 387 7.79 -14.64 16.37
CA ALA A 387 8.93 -14.27 17.19
C ALA A 387 8.57 -14.35 18.69
N GLY A 388 7.36 -13.97 19.06
CA GLY A 388 6.86 -14.07 20.42
C GLY A 388 6.94 -15.50 20.98
N PHE A 389 6.61 -16.53 20.19
CA PHE A 389 6.74 -17.92 20.64
C PHE A 389 8.21 -18.31 20.90
N ILE A 390 9.12 -17.86 20.04
CA ILE A 390 10.56 -18.10 20.18
C ILE A 390 11.10 -17.36 21.41
N GLU A 391 10.69 -16.11 21.60
CA GLU A 391 11.09 -15.25 22.71
C GLU A 391 10.63 -15.79 24.05
N ILE A 392 9.38 -16.28 24.15
CA ILE A 392 8.89 -16.97 25.35
C ILE A 392 9.71 -18.22 25.63
N ALA A 393 10.01 -19.04 24.62
CA ALA A 393 10.80 -20.25 24.80
C ALA A 393 12.22 -19.94 25.32
N ILE A 394 12.88 -18.92 24.75
CA ILE A 394 14.21 -18.46 25.19
C ILE A 394 14.15 -17.88 26.60
N ALA A 395 13.14 -17.05 26.90
CA ALA A 395 12.95 -16.43 28.20
C ALA A 395 12.74 -17.48 29.30
N LEU A 396 11.87 -18.47 29.07
CA LEU A 396 11.60 -19.55 30.02
C LEU A 396 12.84 -20.42 30.25
N TRP A 397 13.58 -20.73 29.19
CA TRP A 397 14.84 -21.46 29.30
C TRP A 397 15.88 -20.68 30.13
N GLN A 398 16.03 -19.38 29.88
CA GLN A 398 17.01 -18.55 30.58
C GLN A 398 16.62 -18.29 32.04
N LEU A 399 15.34 -18.07 32.30
CA LEU A 399 14.81 -18.04 33.66
C LEU A 399 15.11 -19.37 34.36
N HIS A 400 14.93 -20.52 33.69
CA HIS A 400 15.15 -21.85 34.29
C HIS A 400 16.57 -22.05 34.75
N ARG A 401 17.52 -21.52 33.97
CA ARG A 401 18.92 -21.51 34.36
C ARG A 401 19.21 -20.66 35.60
N LEU A 402 18.46 -19.59 35.84
CA LEU A 402 18.66 -18.67 36.96
C LEU A 402 17.90 -19.07 38.24
N LEU A 403 16.63 -19.44 38.10
CA LEU A 403 15.70 -19.71 39.22
C LEU A 403 15.38 -21.21 39.41
N GLY A 404 15.84 -22.09 38.52
CA GLY A 404 15.56 -23.53 38.59
C GLY A 404 14.07 -23.86 38.44
N ILE A 405 13.57 -24.75 39.30
CA ILE A 405 12.16 -25.22 39.29
C ILE A 405 11.19 -24.12 39.77
N ALA A 406 11.68 -23.04 40.40
CA ALA A 406 10.83 -21.98 40.94
C ALA A 406 9.96 -21.25 39.90
N ILE A 407 10.22 -21.45 38.60
CA ILE A 407 9.48 -20.83 37.48
C ILE A 407 8.10 -21.41 37.26
N VAL A 408 7.84 -22.61 37.79
CA VAL A 408 6.50 -23.20 37.70
C VAL A 408 5.44 -22.28 38.34
N ALA A 409 5.81 -21.55 39.41
CA ALA A 409 4.93 -20.60 40.07
C ALA A 409 4.52 -19.41 39.18
N PRO A 410 5.43 -18.62 38.58
CA PRO A 410 5.06 -17.55 37.66
C PRO A 410 4.38 -18.06 36.39
N VAL A 411 4.78 -19.21 35.82
CA VAL A 411 4.11 -19.77 34.62
C VAL A 411 2.68 -20.20 34.92
N GLY A 412 2.43 -20.80 36.09
CA GLY A 412 1.08 -21.18 36.52
C GLY A 412 0.18 -19.99 36.85
N TRP A 413 0.76 -18.82 37.15
CA TRP A 413 0.01 -17.59 37.43
C TRP A 413 -0.52 -16.88 36.17
N ILE A 414 0.05 -17.17 34.99
CA ILE A 414 -0.38 -16.56 33.73
C ILE A 414 -1.77 -17.12 33.35
N ILE A 415 -2.83 -16.40 33.70
CA ILE A 415 -4.23 -16.69 33.35
C ILE A 415 -4.76 -15.55 32.48
N GLY A 416 -5.13 -15.84 31.23
CA GLY A 416 -5.70 -14.79 30.35
C GLY A 416 -6.59 -15.25 29.20
N VAL A 417 -6.59 -16.54 28.85
CA VAL A 417 -7.32 -17.04 27.67
C VAL A 417 -8.86 -16.91 27.77
N PRO A 418 -9.54 -17.10 28.92
CA PRO A 418 -11.01 -17.08 28.95
C PRO A 418 -11.62 -15.69 28.74
N VAL A 419 -10.95 -14.62 29.18
CA VAL A 419 -11.50 -13.24 29.14
C VAL A 419 -11.25 -12.59 27.78
N ALA A 420 -10.12 -12.91 27.13
CA ALA A 420 -9.78 -12.39 25.80
C ALA A 420 -10.81 -12.81 24.75
N LYS A 421 -11.28 -14.06 24.79
CA LYS A 421 -12.35 -14.53 23.90
C LYS A 421 -13.66 -13.75 24.08
N ALA A 422 -14.05 -13.50 25.33
CA ALA A 422 -15.25 -12.71 25.62
C ALA A 422 -15.13 -11.26 25.12
N ALA A 423 -13.93 -10.67 25.16
CA ALA A 423 -13.66 -9.35 24.61
C ALA A 423 -13.81 -9.32 23.08
N ALA A 424 -13.30 -10.35 22.38
CA ALA A 424 -13.42 -10.49 20.93
C ALA A 424 -14.88 -10.72 20.50
N ASP A 425 -15.61 -11.62 21.17
CA ASP A 425 -17.03 -11.87 20.88
C ASP A 425 -17.88 -10.61 21.10
N ALA A 426 -17.54 -9.78 22.10
CA ALA A 426 -18.21 -8.51 22.36
C ALA A 426 -17.86 -7.39 21.35
N GLN A 427 -16.82 -7.54 20.53
CA GLN A 427 -16.42 -6.57 19.52
C GLN A 427 -17.39 -6.55 18.33
N ILE A 428 -17.97 -7.70 17.98
CA ILE A 428 -18.89 -7.87 16.85
C ILE A 428 -20.09 -6.89 16.91
N PRO A 429 -20.90 -6.86 17.98
CA PRO A 429 -22.05 -5.94 18.05
C PRO A 429 -21.64 -4.45 18.08
N TRP A 430 -20.43 -4.13 18.53
CA TRP A 430 -19.91 -2.77 18.47
C TRP A 430 -19.55 -2.36 17.04
N LEU A 431 -18.92 -3.24 16.26
CA LEU A 431 -18.62 -3.00 14.85
C LEU A 431 -19.90 -2.85 14.02
N GLU A 432 -20.91 -3.68 14.27
CA GLU A 432 -22.23 -3.56 13.62
C GLU A 432 -22.87 -2.19 13.89
N ALA A 433 -22.85 -1.71 15.15
CA ALA A 433 -23.37 -0.40 15.51
C ALA A 433 -22.58 0.77 14.85
N ILE A 434 -21.26 0.63 14.72
CA ILE A 434 -20.41 1.58 13.98
C ILE A 434 -20.85 1.65 12.51
N GLU A 435 -21.04 0.50 11.86
CA GLU A 435 -21.43 0.43 10.45
C GLU A 435 -22.79 1.10 10.21
N ILE A 436 -23.79 0.80 11.04
CA ILE A 436 -25.13 1.42 10.97
C ILE A 436 -25.03 2.95 11.09
N ARG A 437 -24.27 3.46 12.07
CA ARG A 437 -24.10 4.91 12.26
C ARG A 437 -23.34 5.55 11.11
N LEU A 438 -22.25 4.94 10.64
CA LEU A 438 -21.46 5.44 9.51
C LEU A 438 -22.32 5.55 8.24
N ALA A 439 -23.10 4.52 7.92
CA ALA A 439 -24.02 4.52 6.80
C ALA A 439 -25.04 5.67 6.92
N ALA A 440 -25.66 5.83 8.09
CA ALA A 440 -26.61 6.93 8.33
C ALA A 440 -25.95 8.32 8.22
N THR A 441 -24.72 8.46 8.70
CA THR A 441 -23.96 9.72 8.65
C THR A 441 -23.57 10.06 7.22
N ALA A 442 -23.05 9.09 6.45
CA ALA A 442 -22.70 9.27 5.04
C ALA A 442 -23.92 9.65 4.19
N LYS A 443 -25.06 8.97 4.39
CA LYS A 443 -26.33 9.29 3.72
C LYS A 443 -26.83 10.70 4.05
N SER A 444 -26.68 11.11 5.32
CA SER A 444 -27.06 12.46 5.76
C SER A 444 -26.14 13.52 5.16
N LEU A 445 -24.83 13.29 5.14
CA LEU A 445 -23.85 14.19 4.53
C LEU A 445 -24.12 14.40 3.04
N GLY A 446 -24.41 13.33 2.31
CA GLY A 446 -24.77 13.38 0.89
C GLY A 446 -26.05 14.18 0.61
N SER A 447 -26.91 14.38 1.61
CA SER A 447 -28.18 15.12 1.50
C SER A 447 -28.26 16.36 2.41
N THR A 448 -27.12 16.89 2.88
CA THR A 448 -27.07 17.96 3.89
C THR A 448 -27.91 19.19 3.51
N LYS A 449 -27.90 19.57 2.23
CA LYS A 449 -28.68 20.71 1.74
C LYS A 449 -30.18 20.50 1.94
N ALA A 450 -30.70 19.35 1.50
CA ALA A 450 -32.12 19.03 1.60
C ALA A 450 -32.57 19.03 3.06
N ILE A 451 -31.77 18.43 3.95
CA ILE A 451 -32.03 18.39 5.38
C ILE A 451 -32.11 19.80 5.99
N LYS A 452 -31.20 20.70 5.63
CA LYS A 452 -31.21 22.10 6.09
C LYS A 452 -32.41 22.88 5.53
N MET A 453 -32.72 22.71 4.25
CA MET A 453 -33.84 23.40 3.59
C MET A 453 -35.20 23.01 4.17
N THR A 454 -35.37 21.74 4.56
CA THR A 454 -36.62 21.26 5.16
C THR A 454 -36.70 21.52 6.67
N GLY A 455 -35.70 22.17 7.27
CA GLY A 455 -35.64 22.40 8.72
C GLY A 455 -35.52 21.11 9.55
N LEU A 456 -35.09 19.99 8.94
CA LEU A 456 -34.97 18.68 9.60
C LEU A 456 -33.61 18.47 10.26
N ALA A 457 -32.73 19.48 10.26
CA ALA A 457 -31.37 19.38 10.75
C ALA A 457 -31.30 18.83 12.19
N ASP A 458 -32.14 19.35 13.09
CA ASP A 458 -32.17 18.92 14.49
C ASP A 458 -32.70 17.48 14.64
N ILE A 459 -33.64 17.07 13.79
CA ILE A 459 -34.21 15.71 13.80
C ILE A 459 -33.18 14.69 13.30
N VAL A 460 -32.49 15.00 12.20
CA VAL A 460 -31.43 14.12 11.68
C VAL A 460 -30.25 14.08 12.65
N SER A 461 -29.85 15.23 13.19
CA SER A 461 -28.78 15.35 14.20
C SER A 461 -29.10 14.52 15.45
N SER A 462 -30.31 14.63 15.99
CA SER A 462 -30.74 13.83 17.14
C SER A 462 -30.79 12.33 16.83
N ARG A 463 -31.19 11.92 15.61
CA ARG A 463 -31.15 10.52 15.20
C ARG A 463 -29.73 9.97 15.09
N ILE A 464 -28.79 10.72 14.52
CA ILE A 464 -27.37 10.34 14.48
C ILE A 464 -26.80 10.28 15.90
N THR A 465 -27.19 11.22 16.77
CA THR A 465 -26.79 11.23 18.18
C THR A 465 -27.31 9.99 18.92
N ASN A 466 -28.55 9.57 18.67
CA ASN A 466 -29.09 8.34 19.24
C ASN A 466 -28.34 7.10 18.76
N LEU A 467 -28.04 7.00 17.46
CA LEU A 467 -27.18 5.93 16.93
C LEU A 467 -25.79 5.94 17.56
N ARG A 468 -25.23 7.12 17.85
CA ARG A 468 -23.97 7.26 18.58
C ARG A 468 -24.09 6.79 20.03
N LEU A 469 -25.21 7.04 20.71
CA LEU A 469 -25.45 6.52 22.06
C LEU A 469 -25.61 5.00 22.06
N ASP A 470 -26.28 4.44 21.05
CA ASP A 470 -26.40 2.98 20.89
C ASP A 470 -25.04 2.34 20.60
N GLU A 471 -24.21 2.95 19.75
CA GLU A 471 -22.82 2.56 19.53
C GLU A 471 -22.01 2.57 20.85
N ILE A 472 -22.13 3.64 21.63
CA ILE A 472 -21.43 3.77 22.93
C ILE A 472 -21.90 2.67 23.91
N ARG A 473 -23.22 2.41 23.98
CA ARG A 473 -23.78 1.34 24.82
C ARG A 473 -23.29 -0.04 24.40
N ALA A 474 -23.28 -0.33 23.09
CA ALA A 474 -22.74 -1.58 22.55
C ALA A 474 -21.25 -1.74 22.86
N SER A 475 -20.48 -0.66 22.79
CA SER A 475 -19.04 -0.66 23.09
C SER A 475 -18.72 -0.96 24.56
N LEU A 476 -19.65 -0.74 25.49
CA LEU A 476 -19.40 -0.86 26.93
C LEU A 476 -18.91 -2.26 27.32
N ARG A 477 -19.56 -3.31 26.81
CA ARG A 477 -19.18 -4.70 27.11
C ARG A 477 -17.76 -5.00 26.64
N HIS A 478 -17.46 -4.64 25.39
CA HIS A 478 -16.12 -4.81 24.83
C HIS A 478 -15.06 -4.02 25.63
N ARG A 479 -15.34 -2.76 26.00
CA ARG A 479 -14.42 -1.94 26.81
C ARG A 479 -14.19 -2.53 28.20
N VAL A 480 -15.23 -2.99 28.89
CA VAL A 480 -15.11 -3.61 30.21
C VAL A 480 -14.29 -4.89 30.13
N TYR A 481 -14.57 -5.78 29.16
CA TYR A 481 -13.76 -6.98 28.96
C TYR A 481 -12.32 -6.65 28.58
N SER A 482 -12.09 -5.64 27.75
CA SER A 482 -10.74 -5.18 27.40
C SER A 482 -9.98 -4.64 28.61
N ILE A 483 -10.64 -3.87 29.49
CA ILE A 483 -10.06 -3.43 30.77
C ILE A 483 -9.72 -4.64 31.63
N LEU A 484 -10.60 -5.63 31.74
CA LEU A 484 -10.33 -6.83 32.52
C LEU A 484 -9.16 -7.64 31.95
N VAL A 485 -9.06 -7.77 30.62
CA VAL A 485 -7.91 -8.40 29.94
C VAL A 485 -6.62 -7.62 30.27
N PHE A 486 -6.66 -6.29 30.19
CA PHE A 486 -5.50 -5.44 30.47
C PHE A 486 -5.06 -5.54 31.94
N VAL A 487 -6.00 -5.43 32.88
CA VAL A 487 -5.73 -5.59 34.32
C VAL A 487 -5.17 -6.98 34.61
N ALA A 488 -5.75 -8.04 34.05
CA ALA A 488 -5.26 -9.41 34.23
C ALA A 488 -3.84 -9.59 33.65
N ALA A 489 -3.56 -9.00 32.48
CA ALA A 489 -2.24 -9.06 31.86
C ALA A 489 -1.17 -8.36 32.71
N PHE A 490 -1.43 -7.11 33.14
CA PHE A 490 -0.50 -6.34 33.98
C PHE A 490 -0.33 -6.95 35.39
N ALA A 491 -1.41 -7.43 36.00
CA ALA A 491 -1.32 -8.14 37.26
C ALA A 491 -0.52 -9.45 37.12
N SER A 492 -0.62 -10.13 35.97
CA SER A 492 0.16 -11.33 35.68
C SER A 492 1.65 -11.01 35.51
N SER A 493 2.00 -9.94 34.79
CA SER A 493 3.39 -9.54 34.57
C SER A 493 4.08 -9.05 35.85
N GLU A 494 3.43 -8.19 36.62
CA GLU A 494 4.02 -7.60 37.83
C GLU A 494 4.13 -8.61 38.99
N LEU A 495 3.18 -9.54 39.10
CA LEU A 495 3.21 -10.56 40.14
C LEU A 495 4.08 -11.76 39.79
N ALA A 496 4.41 -11.99 38.51
CA ALA A 496 5.27 -13.09 38.11
C ALA A 496 6.66 -13.06 38.80
N PRO A 497 7.40 -11.93 38.84
CA PRO A 497 8.62 -11.83 39.64
C PRO A 497 8.40 -12.14 41.13
N VAL A 498 7.32 -11.62 41.71
CA VAL A 498 6.99 -11.83 43.13
C VAL A 498 6.81 -13.31 43.43
N TRP A 499 6.03 -14.03 42.61
CA TRP A 499 5.83 -15.46 42.75
C TRP A 499 7.10 -16.27 42.48
N GLY A 500 7.87 -15.90 41.45
CA GLY A 500 9.14 -16.54 41.10
C GLY A 500 10.17 -16.44 42.22
N PHE A 501 10.40 -15.24 42.77
CA PHE A 501 11.33 -15.03 43.87
C PHE A 501 10.83 -15.66 45.17
N THR A 502 9.53 -15.58 45.46
CA THR A 502 8.96 -16.23 46.66
C THR A 502 9.16 -17.74 46.61
N ALA A 503 8.83 -18.39 45.48
CA ALA A 503 9.05 -19.82 45.30
C ALA A 503 10.54 -20.19 45.40
N PHE A 504 11.43 -19.38 44.82
CA PHE A 504 12.87 -19.59 44.93
C PHE A 504 13.36 -19.53 46.38
N ILE A 505 12.95 -18.52 47.14
CA ILE A 505 13.33 -18.35 48.55
C ILE A 505 12.81 -19.51 49.41
N LEU A 506 11.56 -19.96 49.19
CA LEU A 506 10.99 -21.10 49.92
C LEU A 506 11.73 -22.41 49.61
N LEU A 507 12.05 -22.66 48.33
CA LEU A 507 12.83 -23.83 47.91
C LEU A 507 14.26 -23.77 48.43
N ALA A 508 14.88 -22.59 48.40
CA ALA A 508 16.24 -22.39 48.91
C ALA A 508 16.33 -22.67 50.42
N LYS A 509 15.35 -22.16 51.18
CA LYS A 509 15.21 -22.43 52.62
C LYS A 509 14.97 -23.91 52.92
N LYS A 510 14.16 -24.60 52.10
CA LYS A 510 13.89 -26.04 52.27
C LYS A 510 15.10 -26.91 51.96
N ASN A 511 15.86 -26.58 50.91
CA ASN A 511 16.98 -27.38 50.43
C ASN A 511 18.33 -26.98 51.07
N ASN A 512 18.35 -26.00 51.98
CA ASN A 512 19.56 -25.41 52.55
C ASN A 512 20.57 -24.93 51.48
N THR A 513 20.08 -24.46 50.34
CA THR A 513 20.89 -23.91 49.24
C THR A 513 21.01 -22.39 49.36
N GLY A 514 22.01 -21.79 48.69
CA GLY A 514 22.36 -20.38 48.82
C GLY A 514 21.21 -19.38 48.60
N THR A 515 21.38 -18.16 49.12
CA THR A 515 20.42 -17.05 49.03
C THR A 515 20.38 -16.43 47.63
N LEU A 516 19.28 -15.75 47.30
CA LEU A 516 19.14 -14.98 46.06
C LEU A 516 20.26 -13.93 45.98
N THR A 517 21.12 -14.01 44.97
CA THR A 517 22.17 -13.01 44.74
C THR A 517 21.62 -11.82 43.96
N GLU A 518 22.23 -10.65 44.15
CA GLU A 518 21.84 -9.41 43.44
C GLU A 518 21.90 -9.62 41.91
N GLY A 519 22.97 -10.25 41.40
CA GLY A 519 23.13 -10.57 39.98
C GLY A 519 22.00 -11.44 39.41
N VAL A 520 21.59 -12.49 40.14
CA VAL A 520 20.49 -13.37 39.72
C VAL A 520 19.14 -12.66 39.79
N ALA A 521 18.93 -11.81 40.80
CA ALA A 521 17.71 -11.03 40.95
C ALA A 521 17.51 -10.04 39.79
N PHE A 522 18.51 -9.20 39.49
CA PHE A 522 18.42 -8.20 38.41
C PHE A 522 18.34 -8.84 37.01
N ALA A 523 19.08 -9.93 36.77
CA ALA A 523 19.00 -10.65 35.50
C ALA A 523 17.62 -11.31 35.31
N SER A 524 17.05 -11.89 36.37
CA SER A 524 15.70 -12.48 36.33
C SER A 524 14.63 -11.40 36.15
N LEU A 525 14.74 -10.25 36.81
CA LEU A 525 13.82 -9.13 36.65
C LEU A 525 13.85 -8.57 35.22
N SER A 526 15.04 -8.45 34.62
CA SER A 526 15.18 -8.08 33.21
C SER A 526 14.50 -9.09 32.27
N LEU A 527 14.55 -10.39 32.60
CA LEU A 527 13.88 -11.43 31.81
C LEU A 527 12.36 -11.42 31.96
N PHE A 528 11.84 -11.14 33.15
CA PHE A 528 10.41 -10.94 33.35
C PHE A 528 9.91 -9.72 32.55
N GLU A 529 10.66 -8.62 32.57
CA GLU A 529 10.31 -7.44 31.78
C GLU A 529 10.33 -7.73 30.27
N LEU A 530 11.36 -8.43 29.78
CA LEU A 530 11.44 -8.85 28.38
C LEU A 530 10.32 -9.82 27.98
N LEU A 531 9.67 -10.52 28.92
CA LEU A 531 8.55 -11.44 28.65
C LEU A 531 7.21 -10.71 28.45
N ASN A 532 7.07 -9.47 28.92
CA ASN A 532 5.83 -8.71 28.87
C ASN A 532 5.37 -8.45 27.42
N HIS A 533 6.29 -8.00 26.57
CA HIS A 533 6.01 -7.70 25.17
C HIS A 533 5.57 -8.92 24.34
N PRO A 534 6.30 -10.06 24.32
CA PRO A 534 5.89 -11.22 23.54
C PRO A 534 4.58 -11.85 24.05
N MET A 535 4.31 -11.79 25.37
CA MET A 535 3.04 -12.26 25.93
C MET A 535 1.84 -11.45 25.44
N THR A 536 1.92 -10.12 25.53
CA THR A 536 0.86 -9.23 25.03
C THR A 536 0.67 -9.37 23.51
N THR A 537 1.78 -9.53 22.77
CA THR A 537 1.74 -9.67 21.31
C THR A 537 1.09 -10.98 20.86
N ILE A 538 1.29 -12.11 21.56
CA ILE A 538 0.60 -13.36 21.20
C ILE A 538 -0.90 -13.26 21.47
N ILE A 539 -1.31 -12.64 22.58
CA ILE A 539 -2.72 -12.45 22.92
C ILE A 539 -3.40 -11.60 21.84
N ASN A 540 -2.81 -10.46 21.49
CA ASN A 540 -3.33 -9.55 20.47
C ASN A 540 -3.14 -10.10 19.04
N GLY A 541 -2.15 -10.95 18.82
CA GLY A 541 -1.81 -11.50 17.51
C GLY A 541 -2.91 -12.37 16.92
N PHE A 542 -3.63 -13.12 17.76
CA PHE A 542 -4.78 -13.91 17.33
C PHE A 542 -5.93 -13.03 16.82
N GLU A 543 -6.27 -11.97 17.58
CA GLU A 543 -7.29 -10.99 17.17
C GLU A 543 -6.92 -10.36 15.82
N ASN A 544 -5.68 -9.88 15.70
CA ASN A 544 -5.19 -9.24 14.47
C ASN A 544 -5.20 -10.19 13.26
N LEU A 545 -4.84 -11.46 13.44
CA LEU A 545 -4.91 -12.45 12.37
C LEU A 545 -6.35 -12.66 11.90
N GLN A 546 -7.30 -12.72 12.84
CA GLN A 546 -8.71 -12.84 12.51
C GLN A 546 -9.24 -11.59 11.79
N THR A 547 -8.82 -10.39 12.21
CA THR A 547 -9.13 -9.13 11.51
C THR A 547 -8.66 -9.17 10.06
N VAL A 548 -7.40 -9.56 9.81
CA VAL A 548 -6.85 -9.69 8.45
C VAL A 548 -7.69 -10.65 7.63
N LEU A 549 -7.97 -11.86 8.14
CA LEU A 549 -8.73 -12.87 7.40
C LEU A 549 -10.15 -12.39 7.07
N ASN A 550 -10.83 -11.73 8.02
CA ASN A 550 -12.17 -11.17 7.80
C ASN A 550 -12.17 -10.06 6.74
N CYS A 551 -11.23 -9.12 6.80
CA CYS A 551 -11.10 -8.05 5.80
C CYS A 551 -10.79 -8.63 4.40
N PHE A 552 -9.89 -9.62 4.30
CA PHE A 552 -9.66 -10.34 3.04
C PHE A 552 -10.91 -11.10 2.56
N GLY A 553 -11.71 -11.64 3.48
CA GLY A 553 -12.99 -12.27 3.17
C GLY A 553 -13.98 -11.29 2.54
N ARG A 554 -14.22 -10.13 3.17
CA ARG A 554 -15.11 -9.09 2.64
C ARG A 554 -14.66 -8.57 1.27
N ILE A 555 -13.35 -8.34 1.10
CA ILE A 555 -12.80 -7.92 -0.20
C ILE A 555 -13.02 -9.03 -1.24
N GLN A 556 -12.80 -10.30 -0.88
CA GLN A 556 -13.05 -11.42 -1.79
C GLN A 556 -14.53 -11.49 -2.19
N ASP A 557 -15.46 -11.32 -1.26
CA ASP A 557 -16.90 -11.32 -1.54
C ASP A 557 -17.27 -10.20 -2.52
N TYR A 558 -16.73 -8.99 -2.32
CA TYR A 558 -16.89 -7.88 -3.25
C TYR A 558 -16.28 -8.15 -4.63
N LEU A 559 -15.08 -8.74 -4.70
CA LEU A 559 -14.45 -9.12 -5.97
C LEU A 559 -15.22 -10.20 -6.73
N ASN A 560 -15.95 -11.05 -6.01
CA ASN A 560 -16.80 -12.10 -6.56
C ASN A 560 -18.23 -11.61 -6.88
N SER A 561 -18.57 -10.37 -6.58
CA SER A 561 -19.86 -9.77 -6.94
C SER A 561 -20.11 -9.81 -8.45
N GLN A 562 -21.38 -9.82 -8.85
CA GLN A 562 -21.77 -9.94 -10.25
C GLN A 562 -21.29 -8.71 -11.05
N GLU A 563 -20.59 -8.96 -12.14
CA GLU A 563 -20.16 -7.89 -13.06
C GLU A 563 -21.30 -7.52 -14.02
N ARG A 564 -21.28 -6.27 -14.48
CA ARG A 564 -22.19 -5.75 -15.50
C ARG A 564 -22.05 -6.58 -16.77
N VAL A 565 -23.15 -7.17 -17.22
CA VAL A 565 -23.22 -7.86 -18.52
C VAL A 565 -23.68 -6.84 -19.56
N ASP A 566 -22.89 -6.65 -20.63
CA ASP A 566 -23.28 -5.82 -21.76
C ASP A 566 -24.07 -6.66 -22.77
N TYR A 567 -25.39 -6.44 -22.84
CA TYR A 567 -26.30 -7.18 -23.73
C TYR A 567 -26.32 -6.66 -25.18
N ARG A 568 -25.54 -5.63 -25.50
CA ARG A 568 -25.52 -5.01 -26.83
C ARG A 568 -24.67 -5.84 -27.80
N ILE A 569 -25.17 -6.00 -29.02
CA ILE A 569 -24.46 -6.66 -30.11
C ILE A 569 -23.93 -5.60 -31.07
N PRO A 570 -22.66 -5.65 -31.49
CA PRO A 570 -22.15 -4.72 -32.51
C PRO A 570 -22.94 -4.85 -33.82
N LEU A 571 -23.32 -3.73 -34.43
CA LEU A 571 -23.98 -3.74 -35.74
C LEU A 571 -23.09 -4.35 -36.85
N HIS A 572 -21.76 -4.25 -36.74
CA HIS A 572 -20.77 -4.71 -37.73
C HIS A 572 -20.05 -6.03 -37.39
N ASP A 573 -20.73 -7.04 -36.84
CA ASP A 573 -20.12 -8.36 -36.67
C ASP A 573 -20.18 -9.16 -37.99
N ARG A 574 -19.32 -8.79 -38.96
CA ARG A 574 -19.00 -9.69 -40.08
C ARG A 574 -18.20 -10.84 -39.50
N ARG A 575 -18.84 -12.01 -39.34
CA ARG A 575 -18.14 -13.28 -39.19
C ARG A 575 -17.29 -13.53 -40.43
N ASP A 576 -16.04 -13.07 -40.41
CA ASP A 576 -14.99 -13.66 -41.23
C ASP A 576 -14.74 -15.07 -40.68
N SER A 577 -15.37 -16.03 -41.34
CA SER A 577 -15.09 -17.45 -41.20
C SER A 577 -13.72 -17.73 -41.81
N SER A 578 -12.63 -17.38 -41.12
CA SER A 578 -11.28 -17.96 -41.33
C SER A 578 -10.17 -17.38 -40.43
N VAL A 579 -10.29 -17.38 -39.10
CA VAL A 579 -9.08 -17.46 -38.25
C VAL A 579 -9.33 -18.35 -37.03
N SER A 580 -8.85 -19.58 -37.14
CA SER A 580 -8.60 -20.49 -36.02
C SER A 580 -7.48 -19.96 -35.12
N GLY A 581 -7.70 -19.84 -33.81
CA GLY A 581 -6.59 -19.72 -32.84
C GLY A 581 -6.95 -19.19 -31.44
N LEU A 582 -7.11 -20.13 -30.50
CA LEU A 582 -6.89 -20.02 -29.04
C LEU A 582 -7.94 -19.36 -28.11
N SER A 583 -8.91 -20.19 -27.71
CA SER A 583 -9.21 -20.63 -26.33
C SER A 583 -9.40 -19.64 -25.16
N THR A 584 -10.64 -19.62 -24.63
CA THR A 584 -10.95 -19.87 -23.21
C THR A 584 -12.36 -20.46 -23.04
N PRO A 585 -12.62 -21.24 -21.97
CA PRO A 585 -13.71 -22.20 -21.91
C PRO A 585 -14.99 -21.62 -21.30
N ALA A 586 -16.10 -21.78 -22.02
CA ALA A 586 -17.45 -21.62 -21.51
C ALA A 586 -18.03 -23.01 -21.21
N ASP A 587 -18.23 -23.31 -19.93
CA ASP A 587 -19.08 -24.41 -19.48
C ASP A 587 -19.73 -24.00 -18.17
N THR A 588 -20.94 -23.43 -18.27
CA THR A 588 -22.15 -23.77 -17.49
C THR A 588 -23.16 -22.65 -17.65
N LEU A 589 -24.12 -22.86 -18.56
CA LEU A 589 -25.55 -22.53 -18.44
C LEU A 589 -26.20 -22.85 -19.79
N LYS A 590 -26.36 -24.15 -20.03
CA LYS A 590 -27.44 -24.65 -20.89
C LYS A 590 -28.71 -24.49 -20.07
N ASP A 591 -29.57 -23.57 -20.48
CA ASP A 591 -30.95 -23.88 -20.82
C ASP A 591 -31.75 -22.59 -21.11
N THR A 592 -32.53 -22.67 -22.19
CA THR A 592 -33.60 -21.74 -22.60
C THR A 592 -33.16 -20.37 -23.14
N ILE A 593 -32.91 -20.30 -24.45
CA ILE A 593 -33.62 -19.41 -25.39
C ILE A 593 -33.56 -20.09 -26.77
N ILE A 594 -34.74 -20.33 -27.35
CA ILE A 594 -34.94 -20.93 -28.66
C ILE A 594 -34.49 -19.90 -29.70
N LEU A 595 -33.33 -20.12 -30.33
CA LEU A 595 -32.91 -19.39 -31.52
C LEU A 595 -33.78 -19.86 -32.70
N LYS A 596 -34.82 -19.09 -33.01
CA LYS A 596 -35.42 -19.11 -34.34
C LYS A 596 -34.45 -18.43 -35.29
N GLU A 597 -33.90 -19.18 -36.24
CA GLU A 597 -33.22 -18.62 -37.41
C GLU A 597 -34.21 -17.68 -38.13
N ILE A 598 -33.94 -16.37 -38.07
CA ILE A 598 -34.61 -15.37 -38.90
C ILE A 598 -33.68 -15.15 -40.09
N GLN A 599 -34.19 -15.49 -41.28
CA GLN A 599 -33.60 -15.20 -42.58
C GLN A 599 -33.40 -13.69 -42.73
N ASP A 600 -32.21 -13.29 -43.18
CA ASP A 600 -31.88 -11.93 -43.61
C ASP A 600 -32.88 -11.42 -44.68
N PRO A 601 -33.43 -10.20 -44.50
CA PRO A 601 -33.79 -9.36 -45.62
C PRO A 601 -32.99 -8.04 -45.53
N ASP A 602 -32.18 -7.84 -46.56
CA ASP A 602 -31.77 -6.55 -47.12
C ASP A 602 -30.79 -5.62 -46.36
N SER A 603 -29.89 -5.10 -47.19
CA SER A 603 -28.72 -4.30 -46.92
C SER A 603 -29.05 -2.84 -46.56
N ASP A 604 -29.45 -2.56 -45.31
CA ASP A 604 -29.67 -1.20 -44.81
C ASP A 604 -28.93 -0.87 -43.49
N THR A 605 -28.03 -1.77 -43.04
CA THR A 605 -27.37 -1.69 -41.72
C THR A 605 -26.38 -0.54 -41.54
N ASP A 606 -25.98 0.17 -42.61
CA ASP A 606 -25.13 1.37 -42.52
C ASP A 606 -25.93 2.66 -42.22
N ALA A 607 -27.25 2.65 -42.39
CA ALA A 607 -28.09 3.82 -42.17
C ALA A 607 -28.37 4.11 -40.68
N PHE A 608 -28.30 3.08 -39.82
CA PHE A 608 -28.72 3.18 -38.42
C PHE A 608 -27.54 3.05 -37.43
N VAL A 609 -27.63 3.78 -36.31
CA VAL A 609 -26.66 3.75 -35.20
C VAL A 609 -27.09 2.80 -34.09
N ALA A 610 -28.40 2.56 -33.96
CA ALA A 610 -28.96 1.63 -32.99
C ALA A 610 -30.25 1.00 -33.55
N VAL A 611 -30.40 -0.31 -33.37
CA VAL A 611 -31.58 -1.09 -33.75
C VAL A 611 -31.98 -1.93 -32.53
N VAL A 612 -33.22 -1.76 -32.09
CA VAL A 612 -33.77 -2.46 -30.92
C VAL A 612 -35.03 -3.18 -31.35
N GLU A 613 -35.10 -4.49 -31.08
CA GLU A 613 -36.22 -5.36 -31.48
C GLU A 613 -36.67 -6.22 -30.31
N GLY A 614 -37.96 -6.13 -29.96
CA GLY A 614 -38.61 -6.92 -28.92
C GLY A 614 -38.04 -6.73 -27.52
N ALA A 615 -37.35 -5.61 -27.24
CA ALA A 615 -36.55 -5.51 -26.03
C ALA A 615 -37.39 -5.18 -24.79
N SER A 616 -37.23 -5.95 -23.71
CA SER A 616 -37.85 -5.64 -22.41
C SER A 616 -36.78 -5.57 -21.33
N VAL A 617 -36.90 -4.57 -20.45
CA VAL A 617 -35.80 -4.16 -19.57
C VAL A 617 -36.27 -3.96 -18.14
N GLY A 618 -35.48 -4.44 -17.17
CA GLY A 618 -35.70 -4.23 -15.75
C GLY A 618 -34.41 -3.99 -14.97
N TYR A 619 -34.55 -3.45 -13.76
CA TYR A 619 -33.44 -3.29 -12.81
C TYR A 619 -33.17 -4.54 -11.97
N THR A 620 -34.13 -5.47 -11.93
CA THR A 620 -34.04 -6.73 -11.17
C THR A 620 -34.00 -7.92 -12.12
N ILE A 621 -33.01 -8.79 -11.95
CA ILE A 621 -32.91 -10.05 -12.69
C ILE A 621 -34.05 -10.96 -12.22
N GLY A 622 -34.94 -11.36 -13.13
CA GLY A 622 -36.08 -12.25 -12.83
C GLY A 622 -37.26 -11.59 -12.10
N GLY A 623 -37.35 -10.25 -12.06
CA GLY A 623 -38.50 -9.55 -11.48
C GLY A 623 -39.76 -9.64 -12.37
N ASP A 624 -40.94 -9.68 -11.73
CA ASP A 624 -42.24 -9.90 -12.40
C ASP A 624 -42.72 -8.74 -13.29
N SER A 625 -42.10 -7.56 -13.23
CA SER A 625 -42.50 -6.38 -14.02
C SER A 625 -41.31 -5.62 -14.63
N PRO A 626 -41.03 -5.78 -15.94
CA PRO A 626 -40.03 -4.96 -16.61
C PRO A 626 -40.51 -3.49 -16.69
N THR A 627 -39.58 -2.55 -16.50
CA THR A 627 -39.82 -1.10 -16.58
C THR A 627 -40.09 -0.66 -18.02
N LEU A 628 -39.42 -1.27 -19.00
CA LEU A 628 -39.68 -1.04 -20.42
C LEU A 628 -40.11 -2.34 -21.09
N LYS A 629 -41.11 -2.29 -21.96
CA LYS A 629 -41.77 -3.48 -22.52
C LYS A 629 -41.77 -3.45 -24.04
N ASN A 630 -41.32 -4.56 -24.64
CA ASN A 630 -41.40 -4.84 -26.08
C ASN A 630 -41.02 -3.64 -26.97
N LEU A 631 -39.87 -3.04 -26.70
CA LEU A 631 -39.36 -1.88 -27.44
C LEU A 631 -38.93 -2.31 -28.85
N ASN A 632 -39.43 -1.59 -29.85
CA ASN A 632 -39.08 -1.78 -31.26
C ASN A 632 -38.82 -0.41 -31.88
N PHE A 633 -37.56 -0.07 -32.15
CA PHE A 633 -37.19 1.21 -32.76
C PHE A 633 -35.80 1.18 -33.42
N GLN A 634 -35.57 2.14 -34.31
CA GLN A 634 -34.31 2.32 -35.03
C GLN A 634 -33.90 3.80 -34.93
N ILE A 635 -32.60 4.06 -34.75
CA ILE A 635 -32.04 5.41 -34.64
C ILE A 635 -31.13 5.66 -35.86
N PRO A 636 -31.48 6.58 -36.77
CA PRO A 636 -30.67 6.91 -37.95
C PRO A 636 -29.31 7.54 -37.58
N ARG A 637 -28.30 7.36 -38.44
CA ARG A 637 -26.99 7.99 -38.28
C ARG A 637 -27.00 9.44 -38.74
N GLY A 638 -26.31 10.31 -38.01
CA GLY A 638 -26.16 11.74 -38.35
C GLY A 638 -27.40 12.60 -38.10
N GLU A 639 -28.42 12.03 -37.46
CA GLU A 639 -29.69 12.71 -37.16
C GLU A 639 -29.88 12.92 -35.66
N ILE A 640 -30.77 13.87 -35.33
CA ILE A 640 -31.18 14.22 -33.98
C ILE A 640 -32.49 13.49 -33.67
N THR A 641 -32.40 12.43 -32.87
CA THR A 641 -33.55 11.67 -32.37
C THR A 641 -33.90 12.14 -30.95
N MET A 642 -35.14 12.59 -30.75
CA MET A 642 -35.64 12.99 -29.43
C MET A 642 -36.59 11.95 -28.84
N VAL A 643 -36.33 11.52 -27.60
CA VAL A 643 -37.19 10.62 -26.83
C VAL A 643 -38.06 11.46 -25.91
N PHE A 644 -39.37 11.48 -26.18
CA PHE A 644 -40.36 12.29 -25.48
C PHE A 644 -41.32 11.43 -24.66
N GLY A 645 -41.75 11.91 -23.50
CA GLY A 645 -42.74 11.24 -22.66
C GLY A 645 -42.88 11.88 -21.28
N SER A 646 -43.92 11.52 -20.54
CA SER A 646 -44.19 12.04 -19.20
C SER A 646 -43.08 11.71 -18.19
N VAL A 647 -43.03 12.46 -17.08
CA VAL A 647 -42.05 12.20 -16.01
C VAL A 647 -42.26 10.80 -15.46
N GLY A 648 -41.20 9.99 -15.36
CA GLY A 648 -41.29 8.61 -14.89
C GLY A 648 -41.59 7.55 -15.94
N SER A 649 -41.78 7.92 -17.22
CA SER A 649 -42.08 6.95 -18.29
C SER A 649 -40.94 5.98 -18.66
N GLY A 650 -39.74 6.14 -18.08
CA GLY A 650 -38.59 5.26 -18.34
C GLY A 650 -37.58 5.76 -19.39
N LYS A 651 -37.63 7.04 -19.79
CA LYS A 651 -36.68 7.64 -20.76
C LYS A 651 -35.21 7.42 -20.41
N SER A 652 -34.79 7.75 -19.19
CA SER A 652 -33.41 7.55 -18.75
C SER A 652 -33.02 6.07 -18.72
N THR A 653 -33.98 5.16 -18.45
CA THR A 653 -33.79 3.70 -18.54
C THR A 653 -33.54 3.27 -20.00
N LEU A 654 -34.22 3.88 -20.97
CA LEU A 654 -33.99 3.64 -22.40
C LEU A 654 -32.59 4.12 -22.82
N LEU A 655 -32.13 5.28 -22.34
CA LEU A 655 -30.78 5.74 -22.62
C LEU A 655 -29.71 4.82 -22.01
N LYS A 656 -29.93 4.36 -20.78
CA LYS A 656 -29.06 3.36 -20.11
C LYS A 656 -29.04 2.03 -20.84
N LEU A 657 -30.15 1.61 -21.45
CA LEU A 657 -30.21 0.43 -22.32
C LEU A 657 -29.24 0.55 -23.49
N LEU A 658 -29.25 1.70 -24.18
CA LEU A 658 -28.36 1.97 -25.31
C LEU A 658 -26.88 2.08 -24.90
N LEU A 659 -26.61 2.44 -23.64
CA LEU A 659 -25.27 2.46 -23.05
C LEU A 659 -24.81 1.09 -22.53
N GLY A 660 -25.70 0.09 -22.49
CA GLY A 660 -25.39 -1.25 -21.96
C GLY A 660 -25.34 -1.33 -20.43
N GLU A 661 -25.93 -0.36 -19.73
CA GLU A 661 -25.90 -0.25 -18.26
C GLU A 661 -27.01 -1.05 -17.56
N MET A 662 -27.92 -1.66 -18.32
CA MET A 662 -29.11 -2.32 -17.75
C MET A 662 -28.84 -3.78 -17.39
N PRO A 663 -29.17 -4.23 -16.16
CA PRO A 663 -28.79 -5.56 -15.66
C PRO A 663 -29.68 -6.71 -16.17
N SER A 664 -30.93 -6.41 -16.56
CA SER A 664 -31.87 -7.41 -17.07
C SER A 664 -32.46 -6.92 -18.38
N VAL A 665 -32.15 -7.63 -19.45
CA VAL A 665 -32.57 -7.31 -20.82
C VAL A 665 -32.99 -8.60 -21.51
N SER A 666 -34.16 -8.57 -22.14
CA SER A 666 -34.58 -9.53 -23.17
C SER A 666 -34.71 -8.84 -24.52
N GLY A 667 -34.78 -9.61 -25.61
CA GLY A 667 -34.84 -9.08 -26.98
C GLY A 667 -33.47 -8.82 -27.59
N LEU A 668 -33.45 -8.16 -28.76
CA LEU A 668 -32.25 -7.91 -29.55
C LEU A 668 -31.90 -6.41 -29.52
N ILE A 669 -30.65 -6.09 -29.17
CA ILE A 669 -30.13 -4.71 -29.18
C ILE A 669 -28.85 -4.69 -29.97
N ARG A 670 -28.84 -3.92 -31.06
CA ARG A 670 -27.65 -3.73 -31.89
C ARG A 670 -27.22 -2.27 -31.88
N THR A 671 -25.96 -1.99 -31.58
CA THR A 671 -25.40 -0.64 -31.60
C THR A 671 -24.20 -0.55 -32.53
N GLY A 672 -24.10 0.56 -33.26
CA GLY A 672 -23.05 0.85 -34.24
C GLY A 672 -21.92 1.71 -33.66
N PHE A 673 -21.93 1.91 -32.34
CA PHE A 673 -20.95 2.70 -31.61
C PHE A 673 -20.42 1.91 -30.41
N SER A 674 -19.11 1.99 -30.20
CA SER A 674 -18.43 1.51 -29.00
C SER A 674 -18.17 2.64 -27.99
N LEU A 675 -18.07 3.88 -28.49
CA LEU A 675 -17.84 5.09 -27.70
C LEU A 675 -18.98 6.09 -27.97
N ALA A 676 -19.56 6.63 -26.90
CA ALA A 676 -20.57 7.69 -26.99
C ALA A 676 -20.26 8.79 -25.97
N ALA A 677 -20.54 10.04 -26.33
CA ALA A 677 -20.57 11.13 -25.37
C ALA A 677 -21.87 11.04 -24.57
N TYR A 678 -21.78 10.91 -23.25
CA TYR A 678 -22.96 10.85 -22.38
C TYR A 678 -23.03 12.07 -21.47
N CYS A 679 -24.20 12.69 -21.43
CA CYS A 679 -24.49 13.77 -20.49
C CYS A 679 -25.70 13.38 -19.63
N PRO A 680 -25.49 13.03 -18.35
CA PRO A 680 -26.55 12.59 -17.46
C PRO A 680 -27.44 13.74 -16.98
N GLN A 681 -28.68 13.41 -16.58
CA GLN A 681 -29.63 14.34 -15.97
C GLN A 681 -29.08 15.00 -14.69
N SER A 682 -28.33 14.25 -13.89
CA SER A 682 -27.58 14.81 -12.76
C SER A 682 -26.13 15.05 -13.20
N PRO A 683 -25.71 16.29 -13.42
CA PRO A 683 -24.38 16.58 -13.96
C PRO A 683 -23.29 16.10 -13.01
N TRP A 684 -22.28 15.44 -13.58
CA TRP A 684 -21.11 14.95 -12.85
C TRP A 684 -19.89 15.81 -13.15
N VAL A 685 -19.27 16.33 -12.10
CA VAL A 685 -18.10 17.22 -12.17
C VAL A 685 -16.99 16.62 -11.34
N THR A 686 -15.78 16.53 -11.91
CA THR A 686 -14.59 16.00 -11.25
C THR A 686 -13.85 17.10 -10.50
N TRP A 687 -12.93 16.70 -9.62
CA TRP A 687 -11.95 17.62 -9.07
C TRP A 687 -11.08 18.23 -10.18
N GLY A 688 -10.66 19.48 -10.02
CA GLY A 688 -9.90 20.23 -11.02
C GLY A 688 -10.51 21.61 -11.33
N THR A 689 -10.11 22.18 -12.46
CA THR A 689 -10.59 23.49 -12.95
C THR A 689 -11.83 23.32 -13.83
N VAL A 690 -12.53 24.43 -14.13
CA VAL A 690 -13.63 24.43 -15.12
C VAL A 690 -13.13 23.95 -16.48
N GLN A 691 -11.96 24.43 -16.90
CA GLN A 691 -11.31 24.01 -18.13
C GLN A 691 -11.03 22.50 -18.16
N SER A 692 -10.40 21.94 -17.13
CA SER A 692 -10.10 20.50 -17.10
C SER A 692 -11.37 19.65 -17.10
N ASN A 693 -12.45 20.16 -16.49
CA ASN A 693 -13.75 19.51 -16.51
C ASN A 693 -14.41 19.53 -17.89
N ILE A 694 -14.29 20.60 -18.67
CA ILE A 694 -14.86 20.67 -20.04
C ILE A 694 -14.03 19.80 -20.99
N VAL A 695 -12.70 19.86 -20.91
CA VAL A 695 -11.79 19.08 -21.77
C VAL A 695 -11.92 17.57 -21.49
N GLY A 696 -12.06 17.20 -20.21
CA GLY A 696 -12.20 15.82 -19.78
C GLY A 696 -10.98 14.98 -20.17
N MET A 697 -11.21 13.87 -20.89
CA MET A 697 -10.16 12.98 -21.40
C MET A 697 -9.70 13.32 -22.83
N SER A 698 -10.18 14.42 -23.40
CA SER A 698 -9.88 14.81 -24.78
C SER A 698 -8.60 15.64 -24.86
N GLU A 699 -8.00 15.74 -26.06
CA GLU A 699 -6.85 16.62 -26.27
C GLU A 699 -7.23 18.11 -26.20
N TRP A 700 -6.27 18.95 -25.80
CA TRP A 700 -6.46 20.40 -25.72
C TRP A 700 -6.43 21.07 -27.10
N ASP A 701 -7.55 21.67 -27.50
CA ASP A 701 -7.74 22.47 -28.71
C ASP A 701 -8.42 23.77 -28.31
N LYS A 702 -7.63 24.84 -28.23
CA LYS A 702 -8.10 26.16 -27.79
C LYS A 702 -9.22 26.71 -28.69
N LYS A 703 -9.14 26.55 -30.01
CA LYS A 703 -10.16 27.11 -30.93
C LYS A 703 -11.49 26.41 -30.74
N TRP A 704 -11.43 25.09 -30.56
CA TRP A 704 -12.62 24.31 -30.27
C TRP A 704 -13.20 24.60 -28.91
N TYR A 705 -12.33 24.73 -27.90
CA TYR A 705 -12.72 25.10 -26.55
C TYR A 705 -13.52 26.41 -26.55
N ASP A 706 -13.00 27.47 -27.19
CA ASP A 706 -13.67 28.76 -27.30
C ASP A 706 -15.03 28.65 -28.02
N THR A 707 -15.11 27.79 -29.04
CA THR A 707 -16.36 27.52 -29.79
C THR A 707 -17.40 26.84 -28.90
N VAL A 708 -17.00 25.80 -28.15
CA VAL A 708 -17.88 25.04 -27.26
C VAL A 708 -18.34 25.90 -26.07
N VAL A 709 -17.42 26.64 -25.44
CA VAL A 709 -17.74 27.56 -24.34
C VAL A 709 -18.74 28.63 -24.79
N SER A 710 -18.54 29.20 -25.98
CA SER A 710 -19.48 30.16 -26.54
C SER A 710 -20.84 29.51 -26.83
N ALA A 711 -20.87 28.34 -27.45
CA ALA A 711 -22.11 27.66 -27.82
C ALA A 711 -22.95 27.24 -26.60
N CYS A 712 -22.30 26.79 -25.52
CA CYS A 712 -22.94 26.46 -24.26
C CYS A 712 -23.24 27.68 -23.37
N ALA A 713 -23.07 28.91 -23.88
CA ALA A 713 -23.29 30.17 -23.15
C ALA A 713 -22.50 30.29 -21.83
N LEU A 714 -21.33 29.64 -21.73
CA LEU A 714 -20.51 29.63 -20.51
C LEU A 714 -19.61 30.85 -20.36
N ARG A 715 -19.46 31.69 -21.40
CA ARG A 715 -18.51 32.82 -21.38
C ARG A 715 -18.79 33.81 -20.25
N THR A 716 -20.06 34.21 -20.08
CA THR A 716 -20.47 35.12 -19.01
C THR A 716 -20.23 34.51 -17.63
N ASP A 717 -20.50 33.21 -17.46
CA ASP A 717 -20.22 32.53 -16.18
C ASP A 717 -18.74 32.52 -15.85
N LEU A 718 -17.88 32.31 -16.86
CA LEU A 718 -16.43 32.34 -16.67
C LEU A 718 -15.93 33.74 -16.32
N GLU A 719 -16.54 34.80 -16.87
CA GLU A 719 -16.17 36.19 -16.53
C GLU A 719 -16.50 36.56 -15.08
N GLU A 720 -17.52 35.93 -14.48
CA GLU A 720 -17.90 36.13 -13.07
C GLU A 720 -17.02 35.33 -12.09
N LEU A 721 -16.32 34.30 -12.56
CA LEU A 721 -15.45 33.49 -11.71
C LEU A 721 -14.11 34.18 -11.47
N PRO A 722 -13.55 34.09 -10.24
CA PRO A 722 -12.36 34.84 -9.84
C PRO A 722 -11.12 34.58 -10.72
N ASN A 723 -10.96 33.34 -11.22
CA ASN A 723 -9.86 32.94 -12.10
C ASN A 723 -10.35 32.43 -13.47
N GLY A 724 -11.54 32.85 -13.91
CA GLY A 724 -12.09 32.39 -15.18
C GLY A 724 -12.23 30.88 -15.26
N ASP A 725 -11.78 30.29 -16.37
CA ASP A 725 -11.81 28.84 -16.62
C ASP A 725 -10.78 28.04 -15.80
N GLN A 726 -9.79 28.71 -15.21
CA GLN A 726 -8.81 28.12 -14.27
C GLN A 726 -9.34 28.03 -12.85
N THR A 727 -10.57 28.50 -12.59
CA THR A 727 -11.17 28.41 -11.26
C THR A 727 -11.38 26.94 -10.85
N HIS A 728 -10.88 26.57 -9.67
CA HIS A 728 -11.10 25.25 -9.08
C HIS A 728 -12.54 25.12 -8.60
N ILE A 729 -13.23 24.05 -9.02
CA ILE A 729 -14.70 23.94 -8.84
C ILE A 729 -15.09 23.38 -7.45
N GLY A 730 -14.14 22.85 -6.69
CA GLY A 730 -14.38 22.20 -5.39
C GLY A 730 -15.02 20.81 -5.51
N THR A 731 -15.37 20.20 -4.37
CA THR A 731 -15.94 18.85 -4.30
C THR A 731 -17.34 18.80 -4.95
N GLN A 732 -17.53 17.91 -5.93
CA GLN A 732 -18.77 17.82 -6.74
C GLN A 732 -19.22 19.17 -7.35
N GLY A 733 -18.25 20.04 -7.66
CA GLY A 733 -18.50 21.36 -8.21
C GLY A 733 -19.23 22.31 -7.26
N SER A 734 -18.96 22.26 -5.95
CA SER A 734 -19.64 23.08 -4.94
C SER A 734 -19.70 24.58 -5.25
N ARG A 735 -18.76 25.12 -6.05
CA ARG A 735 -18.71 26.53 -6.45
C ARG A 735 -19.60 26.91 -7.65
N LEU A 736 -20.25 25.96 -8.33
CA LEU A 736 -21.11 26.24 -9.49
C LEU A 736 -22.60 26.09 -9.17
N SER A 737 -23.42 26.90 -9.84
CA SER A 737 -24.88 26.75 -9.84
C SER A 737 -25.32 25.46 -10.54
N GLY A 738 -26.55 24.99 -10.30
CA GLY A 738 -27.07 23.78 -10.94
C GLY A 738 -27.07 23.87 -12.48
N GLY A 739 -27.49 25.03 -13.03
CA GLY A 739 -27.47 25.29 -14.47
C GLY A 739 -26.05 25.37 -15.03
N GLN A 740 -25.11 25.99 -14.30
CA GLN A 740 -23.69 26.01 -14.68
C GLN A 740 -23.10 24.60 -14.72
N LYS A 741 -23.36 23.76 -13.71
CA LYS A 741 -22.91 22.35 -13.70
C LYS A 741 -23.44 21.58 -14.90
N MET A 742 -24.71 21.76 -15.24
CA MET A 742 -25.34 21.12 -16.39
C MET A 742 -24.67 21.55 -17.69
N ARG A 743 -24.45 22.87 -17.87
CA ARG A 743 -23.77 23.42 -19.05
C ARG A 743 -22.31 22.98 -19.16
N VAL A 744 -21.58 22.89 -18.06
CA VAL A 744 -20.20 22.33 -18.04
C VAL A 744 -20.21 20.85 -18.43
N SER A 745 -21.15 20.06 -17.91
CA SER A 745 -21.30 18.64 -18.25
C SER A 745 -21.69 18.46 -19.73
N PHE A 746 -22.54 19.33 -20.28
CA PHE A 746 -22.93 19.30 -21.68
C PHE A 746 -21.80 19.77 -22.61
N ALA A 747 -21.08 20.83 -22.22
CA ALA A 747 -19.87 21.29 -22.90
C ALA A 747 -18.82 20.19 -22.98
N ARG A 748 -18.65 19.36 -21.93
CA ARG A 748 -17.78 18.18 -21.96
C ARG A 748 -18.20 17.17 -23.03
N ALA A 749 -19.49 16.85 -23.09
CA ALA A 749 -20.02 15.94 -24.11
C ALA A 749 -19.77 16.48 -25.53
N LEU A 750 -20.05 17.76 -25.76
CA LEU A 750 -19.83 18.42 -27.05
C LEU A 750 -18.35 18.54 -27.42
N TYR A 751 -17.49 18.86 -26.45
CA TYR A 751 -16.05 19.01 -26.65
C TYR A 751 -15.40 17.71 -27.14
N SER A 752 -15.87 16.56 -26.68
CA SER A 752 -15.32 15.24 -27.06
C SER A 752 -15.44 14.88 -28.55
N ARG A 753 -16.33 15.55 -29.32
CA ARG A 753 -16.59 15.29 -30.74
C ARG A 753 -16.90 13.82 -31.08
N ASN A 754 -17.46 13.05 -30.15
CA ASN A 754 -17.90 11.69 -30.44
C ASN A 754 -19.00 11.67 -31.51
N SER A 755 -18.99 10.65 -32.39
CA SER A 755 -19.97 10.50 -33.47
C SER A 755 -21.41 10.30 -32.96
N THR A 756 -21.55 9.79 -31.74
CA THR A 756 -22.83 9.56 -31.09
C THR A 756 -22.85 10.25 -29.73
N MET A 757 -23.91 11.00 -29.47
CA MET A 757 -24.14 11.73 -28.23
C MET A 757 -25.48 11.33 -27.62
N ILE A 758 -25.46 10.99 -26.33
CA ILE A 758 -26.63 10.58 -25.54
C ILE A 758 -26.83 11.63 -24.43
N LEU A 759 -27.98 12.26 -24.43
CA LEU A 759 -28.30 13.40 -23.57
C LEU A 759 -29.57 13.09 -22.77
N ASP A 760 -29.46 13.11 -21.45
CA ASP A 760 -30.57 12.82 -20.55
C ASP A 760 -31.07 14.13 -19.92
N ASP A 761 -32.09 14.73 -20.51
CA ASP A 761 -32.79 15.92 -19.98
C ASP A 761 -31.88 17.13 -19.68
N VAL A 762 -30.88 17.36 -20.54
CA VAL A 762 -29.79 18.34 -20.30
C VAL A 762 -30.17 19.80 -20.46
N LEU A 763 -31.30 20.08 -21.11
CA LEU A 763 -31.78 21.44 -21.40
C LEU A 763 -32.84 21.92 -20.38
N THR A 764 -33.35 21.03 -19.53
CA THR A 764 -34.39 21.39 -18.56
C THR A 764 -33.79 22.06 -17.34
N GLY A 765 -34.50 23.08 -16.82
CA GLY A 765 -34.05 23.85 -15.65
C GLY A 765 -33.00 24.93 -15.93
N LEU A 766 -32.71 25.22 -17.20
CA LEU A 766 -31.98 26.41 -17.63
C LEU A 766 -32.93 27.62 -17.74
N ASP A 767 -32.38 28.83 -17.68
CA ASP A 767 -33.16 30.03 -18.00
C ASP A 767 -33.53 30.05 -19.49
N ARG A 768 -34.68 30.62 -19.83
CA ARG A 768 -35.24 30.58 -21.19
C ARG A 768 -34.32 31.20 -22.24
N ALA A 769 -33.52 32.21 -21.88
CA ALA A 769 -32.63 32.88 -22.81
C ALA A 769 -31.44 31.98 -23.17
N THR A 770 -30.82 31.38 -22.15
CA THR A 770 -29.72 30.42 -22.28
C THR A 770 -30.17 29.13 -22.98
N GLU A 771 -31.33 28.59 -22.63
CA GLU A 771 -31.94 27.43 -23.29
C GLU A 771 -32.10 27.68 -24.79
N ARG A 772 -32.72 28.81 -25.16
CA ARG A 772 -32.95 29.16 -26.56
C ARG A 772 -31.65 29.38 -27.33
N HIS A 773 -30.68 30.07 -26.73
CA HIS A 773 -29.36 30.26 -27.31
C HIS A 773 -28.66 28.92 -27.61
N MET A 774 -28.71 27.96 -26.68
CA MET A 774 -28.15 26.63 -26.89
C MET A 774 -28.89 25.84 -27.96
N LEU A 775 -30.22 25.86 -27.96
CA LEU A 775 -31.03 25.22 -29.00
C LEU A 775 -30.66 25.76 -30.39
N ASP A 776 -30.64 27.08 -30.58
CA ASP A 776 -30.36 27.70 -31.87
C ASP A 776 -28.90 27.46 -32.33
N THR A 777 -27.93 27.56 -31.42
CA THR A 777 -26.50 27.46 -31.77
C THR A 777 -26.01 26.01 -31.94
N ILE A 778 -26.61 25.07 -31.20
CA ILE A 778 -26.13 23.68 -31.15
C ILE A 778 -27.02 22.76 -31.99
N PHE A 779 -28.35 22.85 -31.84
CA PHE A 779 -29.33 21.97 -32.48
C PHE A 779 -30.00 22.58 -33.72
N GLY A 780 -29.88 23.90 -33.93
CA GLY A 780 -30.44 24.60 -35.09
C GLY A 780 -29.94 24.08 -36.44
N PRO A 781 -30.55 24.51 -37.55
CA PRO A 781 -30.20 24.05 -38.90
C PRO A 781 -28.73 24.35 -39.27
N ASP A 782 -28.21 25.51 -38.84
CA ASP A 782 -26.79 25.89 -38.95
C ASP A 782 -25.98 25.58 -37.69
N GLY A 783 -26.54 24.75 -36.79
CA GLY A 783 -25.97 24.42 -35.49
C GLY A 783 -24.74 23.51 -35.58
N LEU A 784 -24.01 23.44 -34.46
CA LEU A 784 -22.78 22.64 -34.38
C LEU A 784 -23.00 21.16 -34.66
N LEU A 785 -24.08 20.56 -34.15
CA LEU A 785 -24.32 19.11 -34.29
C LEU A 785 -24.63 18.70 -35.74
N LYS A 786 -25.37 19.54 -36.47
CA LYS A 786 -25.63 19.34 -37.91
C LYS A 786 -24.37 19.48 -38.75
N LYS A 787 -23.53 20.49 -38.46
CA LYS A 787 -22.23 20.68 -39.14
C LYS A 787 -21.28 19.52 -38.92
N LEU A 788 -21.29 18.92 -37.73
CA LEU A 788 -20.49 17.75 -37.38
C LEU A 788 -21.07 16.42 -37.89
N LYS A 789 -22.30 16.42 -38.41
CA LYS A 789 -23.06 15.20 -38.77
C LYS A 789 -23.09 14.19 -37.61
N SER A 790 -23.22 14.68 -36.38
CA SER A 790 -23.27 13.84 -35.18
C SER A 790 -24.65 13.24 -34.99
N THR A 791 -24.71 11.96 -34.60
CA THR A 791 -25.97 11.33 -34.16
C THR A 791 -26.26 11.73 -32.72
N VAL A 792 -27.47 12.22 -32.44
CA VAL A 792 -27.83 12.73 -31.11
C VAL A 792 -29.11 12.05 -30.64
N ILE A 793 -29.09 11.53 -29.41
CA ILE A 793 -30.22 10.90 -28.75
C ILE A 793 -30.52 11.70 -27.50
N LEU A 794 -31.56 12.52 -27.53
CA LEU A 794 -31.93 13.41 -26.44
C LEU A 794 -33.25 12.97 -25.80
N ALA A 795 -33.22 12.59 -24.53
CA ALA A 795 -34.45 12.47 -23.73
C ALA A 795 -34.88 13.84 -23.23
N THR A 796 -36.14 14.20 -23.42
CA THR A 796 -36.72 15.47 -22.97
C THR A 796 -38.19 15.31 -22.60
N ASN A 797 -38.67 16.12 -21.64
CA ASN A 797 -40.10 16.27 -21.34
C ASN A 797 -40.71 17.57 -21.91
N SER A 798 -39.88 18.45 -22.49
CA SER A 798 -40.32 19.73 -23.06
C SER A 798 -40.70 19.57 -24.52
N ALA A 799 -41.95 19.89 -24.85
CA ALA A 799 -42.46 19.85 -26.23
C ALA A 799 -41.78 20.90 -27.13
N ASN A 800 -41.25 21.99 -26.55
CA ASN A 800 -40.58 23.05 -27.31
C ASN A 800 -39.32 22.54 -28.03
N HIS A 801 -38.63 21.55 -27.43
CA HIS A 801 -37.41 20.99 -28.00
C HIS A 801 -37.68 20.17 -29.27
N LEU A 802 -38.89 19.59 -29.41
CA LEU A 802 -39.24 18.69 -30.50
C LEU A 802 -39.19 19.35 -31.89
N SER A 803 -39.26 20.68 -31.96
CA SER A 803 -39.11 21.44 -33.19
C SER A 803 -37.73 21.31 -33.85
N PHE A 804 -36.71 20.87 -33.10
CA PHE A 804 -35.35 20.67 -33.57
C PHE A 804 -35.01 19.18 -33.81
N ALA A 805 -35.98 18.27 -33.64
CA ALA A 805 -35.79 16.84 -33.85
C ALA A 805 -35.99 16.46 -35.31
N ASP A 806 -35.13 15.59 -35.85
CA ASP A 806 -35.37 14.93 -37.13
C ASP A 806 -36.36 13.78 -36.95
N ASN A 807 -36.16 12.99 -35.90
CA ASN A 807 -36.99 11.84 -35.53
C ASN A 807 -37.42 11.92 -34.06
N ILE A 808 -38.65 11.52 -33.75
CA ILE A 808 -39.21 11.56 -32.40
C ILE A 808 -39.70 10.17 -32.01
N ILE A 809 -39.35 9.73 -30.81
CA ILE A 809 -39.83 8.50 -30.18
C ILE A 809 -40.68 8.87 -28.98
N PHE A 810 -41.97 8.54 -28.99
CA PHE A 810 -42.88 8.79 -27.88
C PHE A 810 -42.99 7.56 -26.97
N LEU A 811 -42.60 7.72 -25.71
CA LEU A 811 -42.66 6.69 -24.68
C LEU A 811 -43.86 6.94 -23.75
N ASN A 812 -44.77 5.96 -23.67
CA ASN A 812 -45.95 6.05 -22.82
C ASN A 812 -45.64 5.75 -21.34
N GLU A 813 -46.62 5.97 -20.46
CA GLU A 813 -46.50 5.71 -19.01
C GLU A 813 -46.28 4.22 -18.67
N ASN A 814 -46.62 3.32 -19.59
CA ASN A 814 -46.46 1.88 -19.43
C ASN A 814 -45.05 1.38 -19.85
N GLY A 815 -44.17 2.27 -20.30
CA GLY A 815 -42.82 1.93 -20.75
C GLY A 815 -42.75 1.30 -22.14
N GLU A 816 -43.74 1.56 -22.98
CA GLU A 816 -43.85 1.10 -24.37
C GLU A 816 -43.75 2.29 -25.34
N ILE A 817 -43.29 2.03 -26.56
CA ILE A 817 -43.24 3.04 -27.62
C ILE A 817 -44.62 3.17 -28.22
N ALA A 818 -45.28 4.30 -27.98
CA ALA A 818 -46.62 4.53 -28.52
C ALA A 818 -46.57 4.98 -29.98
N ARG A 819 -45.61 5.83 -30.33
CA ARG A 819 -45.46 6.41 -31.68
C ARG A 819 -43.99 6.71 -31.98
N GLN A 820 -43.63 6.66 -33.27
CA GLN A 820 -42.30 7.06 -33.77
C GLN A 820 -42.43 7.72 -35.15
N GLY A 821 -41.59 8.72 -35.45
CA GLY A 821 -41.54 9.37 -36.77
C GLY A 821 -41.15 10.85 -36.73
N ASN A 822 -41.25 11.52 -37.88
CA ASN A 822 -40.91 12.93 -38.02
C ASN A 822 -42.02 13.84 -37.48
N LEU A 823 -41.68 15.07 -37.08
CA LEU A 823 -42.62 16.03 -36.49
C LEU A 823 -43.88 16.26 -37.35
N GLU A 824 -43.74 16.34 -38.67
CA GLU A 824 -44.85 16.52 -39.62
C GLU A 824 -45.82 15.33 -39.64
N SER A 825 -45.30 14.11 -39.45
CA SER A 825 -46.12 12.89 -39.39
C SER A 825 -46.89 12.74 -38.08
N LEU A 826 -46.38 13.36 -37.00
CA LEU A 826 -46.92 13.26 -35.64
C LEU A 826 -47.89 14.40 -35.29
N SER A 827 -47.79 15.55 -35.96
CA SER A 827 -48.56 16.77 -35.67
C SER A 827 -50.01 16.76 -36.19
N ALA A 828 -50.43 15.67 -36.85
CA ALA A 828 -51.79 15.47 -37.34
C ALA A 828 -52.80 15.06 -36.25
N ASP A 829 -52.37 14.78 -35.02
CA ASP A 829 -53.23 14.28 -33.92
C ASP A 829 -53.23 15.19 -32.67
N ASP A 830 -54.38 15.33 -32.02
CA ASP A 830 -54.67 16.28 -30.92
C ASP A 830 -53.91 16.01 -29.59
N ASP A 831 -53.39 14.80 -29.38
CA ASP A 831 -52.78 14.36 -28.12
C ASP A 831 -51.48 15.10 -27.77
N ILE A 832 -50.64 15.43 -28.76
CA ILE A 832 -49.37 16.17 -28.55
C ILE A 832 -49.66 17.60 -28.11
N LYS A 833 -50.75 18.21 -28.62
CA LYS A 833 -51.20 19.55 -28.20
C LYS A 833 -51.77 19.53 -26.79
N GLN A 834 -52.48 18.47 -26.39
CA GLN A 834 -53.01 18.34 -25.02
C GLN A 834 -51.89 18.14 -23.98
N LEU A 835 -50.87 17.32 -24.28
CA LEU A 835 -49.69 17.13 -23.42
C LEU A 835 -48.76 18.35 -23.39
N ALA A 836 -48.63 19.07 -24.50
CA ALA A 836 -47.90 20.34 -24.56
C ALA A 836 -48.59 21.42 -23.70
N ASN A 837 -49.92 21.42 -23.62
CA ASN A 837 -50.70 22.36 -22.80
C ASN A 837 -50.69 22.00 -21.30
N GLN A 838 -50.63 20.73 -20.91
CA GLN A 838 -50.52 20.33 -19.49
C GLN A 838 -49.12 20.63 -18.89
N SER A 839 -48.08 20.59 -19.71
CA SER A 839 -46.68 20.78 -19.29
C SER A 839 -46.31 22.24 -19.00
N GLN A 840 -47.18 23.20 -19.31
CA GLN A 840 -46.92 24.64 -19.10
C GLN A 840 -47.10 25.12 -17.65
N THR A 841 -47.63 24.30 -16.73
CA THR A 841 -48.06 24.77 -15.40
C THR A 841 -47.12 24.49 -14.23
N THR A 842 -45.93 23.93 -14.45
CA THR A 842 -45.06 23.55 -13.32
C THR A 842 -43.58 23.81 -13.58
N THR A 843 -43.20 25.06 -13.84
CA THR A 843 -41.85 25.54 -13.53
C THR A 843 -41.71 25.67 -12.02
N THR A 844 -41.34 24.58 -11.34
CA THR A 844 -40.78 24.67 -9.99
C THR A 844 -39.38 25.27 -10.12
N SER A 845 -39.25 26.56 -9.83
CA SER A 845 -37.96 27.18 -9.59
C SER A 845 -37.29 26.45 -8.44
N ARG A 846 -36.20 25.74 -8.76
CA ARG A 846 -35.36 25.10 -7.75
C ARG A 846 -34.64 26.23 -7.02
N PRO A 847 -34.70 26.32 -5.67
CA PRO A 847 -34.06 27.42 -4.96
C PRO A 847 -32.57 27.45 -5.23
N GLU A 848 -32.12 28.59 -5.78
CA GLU A 848 -30.74 28.91 -6.02
C GLU A 848 -29.93 28.82 -4.72
N GLN A 849 -28.68 28.42 -4.89
CA GLN A 849 -27.80 27.99 -3.83
C GLN A 849 -26.63 28.96 -3.77
N GLN A 850 -26.81 30.08 -3.08
CA GLN A 850 -25.68 30.92 -2.67
C GLN A 850 -25.05 30.30 -1.42
N LEU A 851 -23.77 29.90 -1.51
CA LEU A 851 -22.97 29.68 -0.31
C LEU A 851 -22.72 31.03 0.36
N SER A 852 -22.68 31.08 1.68
CA SER A 852 -22.26 32.28 2.40
C SER A 852 -20.81 32.60 2.08
N ASP A 853 -20.50 33.89 1.89
CA ASP A 853 -19.15 34.38 1.56
C ASP A 853 -18.07 33.85 2.52
N ASP A 854 -18.41 33.63 3.79
CA ASP A 854 -17.50 33.06 4.81
C ASP A 854 -16.98 31.65 4.45
N VAL A 855 -17.81 30.79 3.83
CA VAL A 855 -17.43 29.43 3.46
C VAL A 855 -16.61 29.42 2.17
N LEU A 856 -16.91 30.34 1.25
CA LEU A 856 -16.10 30.58 0.05
C LEU A 856 -14.70 31.09 0.44
N HIS A 857 -14.64 32.01 1.41
CA HIS A 857 -13.39 32.53 1.93
C HIS A 857 -12.56 31.46 2.65
N GLU A 858 -13.18 30.58 3.45
CA GLU A 858 -12.48 29.47 4.13
C GLU A 858 -11.93 28.42 3.15
N LEU A 859 -12.62 28.20 2.02
CA LEU A 859 -12.13 27.35 0.93
C LEU A 859 -11.05 28.01 0.08
N GLU A 860 -11.06 29.33 -0.09
CA GLU A 860 -9.98 30.10 -0.72
C GLU A 860 -8.70 30.11 0.14
N ILE A 861 -8.84 30.23 1.46
CA ILE A 861 -7.71 30.16 2.42
C ILE A 861 -6.98 28.81 2.36
N LEU A 862 -7.67 27.72 1.99
CA LEU A 862 -7.06 26.40 1.80
C LEU A 862 -6.30 26.25 0.47
N GLU A 863 -6.55 27.13 -0.50
CA GLU A 863 -6.02 27.06 -1.87
C GLU A 863 -5.00 28.17 -2.19
N ASP A 864 -4.78 29.14 -1.29
CA ASP A 864 -3.88 30.28 -1.49
C ASP A 864 -2.39 29.92 -1.33
N PRO A 865 -1.58 29.99 -2.41
CA PRO A 865 -0.14 29.73 -2.35
C PRO A 865 0.64 30.81 -1.58
N GLU A 866 0.09 32.01 -1.36
CA GLU A 866 0.77 33.05 -0.57
C GLU A 866 0.77 32.72 0.94
N LEU A 867 -0.25 32.01 1.43
CA LEU A 867 -0.30 31.46 2.79
C LEU A 867 0.70 30.30 2.99
N GLU A 868 1.14 29.60 1.94
CA GLU A 868 2.22 28.60 2.02
C GLU A 868 3.57 29.22 2.40
N SER A 869 3.82 30.49 2.04
CA SER A 869 5.05 31.20 2.42
C SER A 869 5.15 31.47 3.92
N SER A 870 4.02 31.64 4.60
CA SER A 870 3.93 31.83 6.06
C SER A 870 4.17 30.54 6.85
N ARG A 871 4.15 29.37 6.19
CA ARG A 871 4.40 28.05 6.77
C ARG A 871 5.86 27.59 6.70
N MET A 872 6.81 28.48 6.39
CA MET A 872 8.23 28.21 6.62
C MET A 872 8.50 28.01 8.13
N THR A 873 8.35 26.77 8.58
CA THR A 873 8.39 26.37 10.01
C THR A 873 9.79 26.00 10.49
N GLY A 874 10.77 25.88 9.59
CA GLY A 874 12.15 25.51 9.91
C GLY A 874 12.96 26.66 10.53
N ASP A 875 12.60 27.11 11.73
CA ASP A 875 13.42 28.06 12.48
C ASP A 875 14.42 27.32 13.37
N MET A 876 15.68 27.28 12.94
CA MET A 876 16.78 26.69 13.72
C MET A 876 16.91 27.36 15.10
N LYS A 877 16.39 28.58 15.29
CA LYS A 877 16.36 29.26 16.59
C LYS A 877 15.45 28.55 17.59
N VAL A 878 14.40 27.87 17.14
CA VAL A 878 13.51 27.08 18.03
C VAL A 878 14.26 25.87 18.56
N TYR A 879 14.98 25.14 17.69
CA TYR A 879 15.85 24.04 18.13
C TYR A 879 17.01 24.52 19.01
N ALA A 880 17.61 25.67 18.68
CA ALA A 880 18.64 26.28 19.50
C ALA A 880 18.10 26.73 20.88
N TYR A 881 16.87 27.23 20.93
CA TYR A 881 16.17 27.59 22.18
C TYR A 881 15.91 26.35 23.04
N TYR A 882 15.39 25.26 22.45
CA TYR A 882 15.20 24.00 23.17
C TYR A 882 16.53 23.38 23.61
N ALA A 883 17.56 23.37 22.76
CA ALA A 883 18.88 22.86 23.11
C ALA A 883 19.56 23.69 24.21
N LYS A 884 19.38 25.01 24.19
CA LYS A 884 19.87 25.94 25.22
C LYS A 884 19.13 25.74 26.54
N ASN A 885 17.82 25.53 26.50
CA ASN A 885 17.00 25.30 27.71
C ASN A 885 17.17 23.89 28.29
N ALA A 886 17.43 22.89 27.45
CA ALA A 886 17.72 21.52 27.89
C ALA A 886 19.12 21.37 28.51
N GLY A 887 20.05 22.28 28.20
CA GLY A 887 21.46 22.20 28.60
C GLY A 887 22.26 21.22 27.73
N CYS A 888 23.42 21.65 27.24
CA CYS A 888 24.28 20.88 26.32
C CYS A 888 24.62 19.42 26.75
N PRO A 889 24.72 19.06 28.06
CA PRO A 889 24.96 17.68 28.47
C PRO A 889 23.71 16.78 28.45
N LEU A 890 22.50 17.36 28.41
CA LEU A 890 21.25 16.59 28.53
C LEU A 890 20.70 16.17 27.16
N VAL A 891 21.04 16.87 26.08
CA VAL A 891 20.62 16.52 24.71
C VAL A 891 21.15 15.13 24.29
N THR A 892 22.28 14.68 24.85
CA THR A 892 22.80 13.30 24.68
C THR A 892 22.10 12.26 25.54
N MET A 893 21.32 12.68 26.54
CA MET A 893 20.66 11.80 27.53
C MET A 893 19.16 11.61 27.26
N VAL A 894 18.52 12.52 26.53
CA VAL A 894 17.07 12.49 26.25
C VAL A 894 16.64 11.33 25.34
N ASP A 895 17.56 10.74 24.56
CA ASP A 895 17.28 9.52 23.77
C ASP A 895 17.01 8.27 24.64
N LYS A 896 17.30 8.33 25.95
CA LYS A 896 17.01 7.24 26.90
C LYS A 896 15.67 7.34 27.61
N CYS A 897 14.98 8.49 27.58
CA CYS A 897 13.74 8.69 28.35
C CYS A 897 12.43 8.41 27.58
N GLN A 898 12.50 7.97 26.32
CA GLN A 898 11.32 7.55 25.54
C GLN A 898 11.08 6.04 25.53
N ARG A 899 11.76 5.29 26.40
CA ARG A 899 11.40 3.90 26.74
C ARG A 899 11.05 3.81 28.23
N TYR A 900 9.85 4.28 28.54
CA TYR A 900 9.01 3.78 29.63
C TYR A 900 7.57 3.79 29.14
#